data_AF-A0A951PMU0-F1
#
_entry.id   AF-A0A951PMU0-F1
#
_cell.length_a   1.000
_cell.length_b   1.000
_cell.length_c   1.000
_cell.angle_alpha   90.00
_cell.angle_beta   90.00
_cell.angle_gamma   90.00
#
_symmetry.space_group_name_H-M   'P 1'
#
loop_
_entity.id
_entity.type
_entity.pdbx_description
1 polymer ?
#
loop_
_entity_poly.entity_id
_entity_poly.type
_entity_poly.pdbx_seq_one_letter_code
_entity_poly.pdbx_strand_id
1 'polypeptide(L)'
;MLNQSARTLGMSFLLLGALISPLSAQTVEESSPPSPTGSAADLTIRPRFGVGYSTSGASYDAFTSFEGFVPLLQTPGSTLTFLEGRLLLDNNANLGGNLLLGHRVYNPTSNRVLGAYLAYDNRNTGSSTFNQVSAGFESLGEILDFRGNVYVPIGDTRRLVEETGFDTGLLVSDAGFSGNFLTITGSREGQINRRFEAAMTGVDVEGGARLVRIGTTGDIRGYVGGYFYDAPGSDEILGWKARLEVRPTDYFRFGLSVQDDDTFGTNFIFNVAANFPGTRPRGSTQSQEVLARLGESVARQNNIIVDEQVEFESFNENFTTLVTNPATGQPWQFRHVNPNGGAGDGTFENPAGTIATAVGVAQAGDIVYVQAGTSPGGFTIPDGVQLWSTGPEQQINTVELGTVQLAGSGSGVRTTITDTVTLGNNTLLSGFAVTGVTGAGIVATNISNAEIRDSTITSSSEAGIFLGTTTGTVTVTNSSITGEGVAAIAGTNINNVAIANTTITSRNSTTNGISLDTLTGTLTFTNSPIIITTPTVNGISVVNATGSISTDSAITITNPAAIGISVANTTGSISFAGNNESEITNAGSFGVSLSNSPGAIALSGFQISDSGDSGISGENLSNLTLSGNAITNARNEGIALSNTAGTVAIDNNTITDTIGVNAALLPSGQGISLQNVTGTVAITNNTVSGTTGFIPGGLLPLPPSGQGISLLNTAGDVELTISGNRAENNFEDAIAIALTGTAQGELTITNNIITGNGTTPGTPIRGDGIFVSLDNAAEADLTISDNQITNNNDDGIDIRMAPVVPPFFPVSGRTPVLRATISNNTIEGQTNGSGINLIIDDNARFDTSIRLNSLTNNSATLPGLNAVTRSTANLCLGLNGNISTTGFQLTQTAGTLRLEDTQQPNNGTVTQTGTITNVPAGTCNEP
;
A
#
# COMPACT_ATOMS: atom_id res chain seq x y z
N MET A 1 -48.97 26.11 -13.09
CA MET A 1 -49.93 25.79 -14.17
C MET A 1 -50.96 24.83 -13.60
N LEU A 2 -52.26 25.15 -13.74
CA LEU A 2 -53.45 24.30 -13.50
C LEU A 2 -53.72 23.88 -12.02
N ASN A 3 -54.95 23.84 -11.48
CA ASN A 3 -56.25 24.37 -11.87
C ASN A 3 -57.21 24.27 -10.65
N GLN A 4 -58.12 25.24 -10.55
CA GLN A 4 -59.44 25.27 -9.87
C GLN A 4 -59.85 24.18 -8.87
N SER A 5 -60.40 24.60 -7.71
CA SER A 5 -61.80 24.32 -7.31
C SER A 5 -62.15 25.06 -6.02
N ALA A 6 -62.83 26.21 -6.15
CA ALA A 6 -63.57 26.82 -5.05
C ALA A 6 -64.80 25.96 -4.74
N ARG A 7 -64.94 25.51 -3.49
CA ARG A 7 -66.21 24.97 -2.97
C ARG A 7 -66.69 25.85 -1.83
N THR A 8 -67.66 26.69 -2.18
CA THR A 8 -68.65 27.30 -1.29
C THR A 8 -69.38 26.19 -0.53
N LEU A 9 -69.36 26.23 0.80
CA LEU A 9 -70.30 25.48 1.64
C LEU A 9 -71.11 26.49 2.46
N GLY A 10 -72.33 26.76 1.98
CA GLY A 10 -73.33 27.48 2.75
C GLY A 10 -73.97 26.53 3.75
N MET A 11 -74.04 26.95 5.01
CA MET A 11 -74.88 26.33 6.02
C MET A 11 -75.93 27.37 6.45
N SER A 12 -77.11 27.24 5.86
CA SER A 12 -78.34 27.89 6.30
C SER A 12 -79.19 26.88 7.09
N PHE A 13 -80.02 27.41 7.98
CA PHE A 13 -81.06 26.81 8.84
C PHE A 13 -80.66 26.58 10.31
N LEU A 14 -81.46 26.94 11.32
CA LEU A 14 -82.88 27.29 11.34
C LEU A 14 -83.16 28.19 12.57
N LEU A 15 -83.66 29.41 12.34
CA LEU A 15 -84.27 30.24 13.38
C LEU A 15 -85.57 29.54 13.84
N LEU A 16 -85.68 29.25 15.13
CA LEU A 16 -86.97 28.91 15.75
C LEU A 16 -87.34 30.00 16.75
N GLY A 17 -88.32 30.82 16.36
CA GLY A 17 -88.94 31.81 17.23
C GLY A 17 -89.81 31.14 18.29
N ALA A 18 -89.74 31.65 19.51
CA ALA A 18 -90.75 31.42 20.54
C ALA A 18 -91.21 32.78 21.08
N LEU A 19 -92.46 33.10 20.72
CA LEU A 19 -93.27 34.18 21.28
C LEU A 19 -93.44 33.99 22.79
N ILE A 20 -93.27 35.06 23.58
CA ILE A 20 -94.05 35.26 24.80
C ILE A 20 -94.45 36.74 24.88
N SER A 21 -95.75 36.97 24.78
CA SER A 21 -96.48 38.24 24.92
C SER A 21 -96.47 38.78 26.36
N PRO A 22 -96.62 40.11 26.57
CA PRO A 22 -96.74 40.68 27.91
C PRO A 22 -98.18 40.55 28.43
N LEU A 23 -98.35 40.16 29.70
CA LEU A 23 -99.61 40.34 30.43
C LEU A 23 -99.43 41.50 31.41
N SER A 24 -100.28 42.52 31.27
CA SER A 24 -100.51 43.59 32.24
C SER A 24 -101.64 43.23 33.21
N ALA A 25 -101.64 43.92 34.37
CA ALA A 25 -102.66 44.09 35.42
C ALA A 25 -102.24 43.46 36.77
N GLN A 26 -102.43 44.04 37.95
CA GLN A 26 -103.17 45.22 38.40
C GLN A 26 -102.67 45.59 39.82
N THR A 27 -102.69 46.87 40.19
CA THR A 27 -102.37 47.42 41.51
C THR A 27 -103.48 47.19 42.54
N VAL A 28 -103.13 46.80 43.78
CA VAL A 28 -103.89 47.06 45.03
C VAL A 28 -102.91 47.19 46.22
N GLU A 29 -102.87 48.37 46.85
CA GLU A 29 -102.41 48.64 48.24
C GLU A 29 -103.50 48.17 49.24
N GLU A 30 -103.34 47.85 50.53
CA GLU A 30 -102.33 48.03 51.57
C GLU A 30 -102.72 47.08 52.75
N SER A 31 -101.76 46.61 53.55
CA SER A 31 -101.79 46.61 55.04
C SER A 31 -100.75 45.64 55.63
N SER A 32 -100.07 46.08 56.68
CA SER A 32 -99.02 45.39 57.43
C SER A 32 -99.38 45.41 58.94
N PRO A 33 -98.72 44.72 59.89
CA PRO A 33 -97.80 43.55 59.89
C PRO A 33 -98.26 42.49 60.96
N PRO A 34 -97.48 41.46 61.43
CA PRO A 34 -96.19 41.58 62.13
C PRO A 34 -95.08 40.60 61.67
N SER A 35 -93.82 41.02 61.84
CA SER A 35 -92.61 40.23 61.57
C SER A 35 -92.42 39.05 62.53
N PRO A 36 -91.85 37.94 62.02
CA PRO A 36 -90.64 37.38 62.62
C PRO A 36 -89.54 37.07 61.58
N THR A 37 -88.36 37.68 61.81
CA THR A 37 -87.01 37.13 61.63
C THR A 37 -86.68 36.26 60.40
N GLY A 38 -86.04 36.88 59.40
CA GLY A 38 -85.08 36.26 58.45
C GLY A 38 -85.67 35.58 57.21
N SER A 39 -86.08 36.36 56.20
CA SER A 39 -86.63 35.85 54.93
C SER A 39 -85.56 35.67 53.84
N ALA A 40 -85.80 34.72 52.93
CA ALA A 40 -85.00 34.41 51.73
C ALA A 40 -84.74 35.59 50.77
N ALA A 41 -85.44 36.71 50.94
CA ALA A 41 -85.32 37.92 50.11
C ALA A 41 -84.02 38.73 50.36
N ASP A 42 -83.33 38.52 51.48
CA ASP A 42 -82.15 39.32 51.88
C ASP A 42 -80.80 38.63 51.59
N LEU A 43 -80.79 37.58 50.75
CA LEU A 43 -79.55 36.85 50.46
C LEU A 43 -78.59 37.69 49.61
N THR A 44 -77.50 38.13 50.24
CA THR A 44 -76.39 38.86 49.62
C THR A 44 -75.19 37.95 49.44
N ILE A 45 -74.71 37.80 48.20
CA ILE A 45 -73.48 37.06 47.89
C ILE A 45 -72.28 37.94 48.22
N ARG A 46 -71.27 37.37 48.89
CA ARG A 46 -70.04 38.07 49.28
C ARG A 46 -68.89 37.66 48.36
N PRO A 47 -67.85 38.52 48.22
CA PRO A 47 -66.59 38.09 47.62
C PRO A 47 -66.07 36.83 48.32
N ARG A 48 -65.58 35.87 47.54
CA ARG A 48 -65.03 34.61 48.04
C ARG A 48 -63.73 34.28 47.34
N PHE A 49 -62.88 33.58 48.07
CA PHE A 49 -61.65 33.00 47.58
C PHE A 49 -61.74 31.48 47.64
N GLY A 50 -61.19 30.81 46.63
CA GLY A 50 -61.18 29.36 46.53
C GLY A 50 -59.78 28.83 46.25
N VAL A 51 -59.51 27.63 46.75
CA VAL A 51 -58.37 26.82 46.32
C VAL A 51 -58.87 25.46 45.91
N GLY A 52 -58.32 24.91 44.83
CA GLY A 52 -58.70 23.59 44.35
C GLY A 52 -57.55 22.86 43.68
N TYR A 53 -57.73 21.56 43.49
CA TYR A 53 -56.83 20.68 42.78
C TYR A 53 -57.65 19.72 41.91
N SER A 54 -57.23 19.56 40.66
CA SER A 54 -57.74 18.55 39.74
C SER A 54 -56.59 17.63 39.33
N THR A 55 -56.83 16.32 39.28
CA THR A 55 -55.92 15.38 38.62
C THR A 55 -55.88 15.64 37.11
N SER A 56 -54.94 15.01 36.42
CA SER A 56 -54.88 15.02 34.96
C SER A 56 -56.17 14.47 34.36
N GLY A 57 -56.50 14.96 33.18
CA GLY A 57 -57.63 14.52 32.36
C GLY A 57 -57.25 14.54 30.89
N ALA A 58 -58.26 14.46 30.02
CA ALA A 58 -58.03 14.48 28.58
C ALA A 58 -57.18 15.70 28.16
N SER A 59 -55.94 15.42 27.76
CA SER A 59 -55.00 16.38 27.20
C SER A 59 -54.55 17.53 28.14
N TYR A 60 -54.76 17.38 29.46
CA TYR A 60 -54.15 18.29 30.45
C TYR A 60 -53.60 17.60 31.69
N ASP A 61 -52.48 18.14 32.17
CA ASP A 61 -51.86 17.74 33.43
C ASP A 61 -52.66 18.19 34.64
N ALA A 62 -52.45 17.49 35.75
CA ALA A 62 -53.04 17.89 37.02
C ALA A 62 -52.62 19.32 37.38
N PHE A 63 -53.56 20.10 37.93
CA PHE A 63 -53.31 21.50 38.26
C PHE A 63 -53.95 21.92 39.59
N THR A 64 -53.28 22.87 40.25
CA THR A 64 -53.81 23.61 41.39
C THR A 64 -54.45 24.89 40.88
N SER A 65 -55.65 25.21 41.36
CA SER A 65 -56.38 26.43 41.00
C SER A 65 -56.57 27.35 42.20
N PHE A 66 -56.31 28.64 42.02
CA PHE A 66 -56.68 29.70 42.96
C PHE A 66 -57.79 30.56 42.35
N GLU A 67 -58.95 30.58 42.99
CA GLU A 67 -60.16 31.25 42.50
C GLU A 67 -60.44 32.52 43.32
N GLY A 68 -60.82 33.59 42.63
CA GLY A 68 -61.46 34.76 43.21
C GLY A 68 -62.81 35.02 42.54
N PHE A 69 -63.88 35.08 43.33
CA PHE A 69 -65.23 35.37 42.84
C PHE A 69 -65.73 36.65 43.51
N VAL A 70 -66.09 37.65 42.69
CA VAL A 70 -66.44 38.99 43.14
C VAL A 70 -67.81 39.39 42.57
N PRO A 71 -68.84 39.54 43.42
CA PRO A 71 -70.09 40.18 43.04
C PRO A 71 -69.84 41.62 42.58
N LEU A 72 -70.20 41.95 41.34
CA LEU A 72 -70.08 43.30 40.78
C LEU A 72 -71.36 44.10 41.00
N LEU A 73 -72.50 43.50 40.65
CA LEU A 73 -73.83 44.09 40.80
C LEU A 73 -74.77 43.00 41.30
N GLN A 74 -75.53 43.25 42.36
CA GLN A 74 -76.50 42.28 42.87
C GLN A 74 -77.77 42.97 43.36
N THR A 75 -78.93 42.37 43.05
CA THR A 75 -80.17 42.63 43.75
C THR A 75 -80.39 41.45 44.70
N PRO A 76 -80.32 41.65 46.03
CA PRO A 76 -80.45 40.57 47.01
C PRO A 76 -81.65 39.67 46.70
N GLY A 77 -81.41 38.35 46.72
CA GLY A 77 -82.44 37.35 46.42
C GLY A 77 -82.98 37.30 44.98
N SER A 78 -82.42 38.04 44.02
CA SER A 78 -82.94 38.11 42.64
C SER A 78 -81.86 37.98 41.56
N THR A 79 -80.89 38.87 41.49
CA THR A 79 -79.92 38.91 40.38
C THR A 79 -78.49 39.07 40.88
N LEU A 80 -77.53 38.53 40.12
CA LEU A 80 -76.09 38.65 40.39
C LEU A 80 -75.30 38.76 39.08
N THR A 81 -74.66 39.88 38.85
CA THR A 81 -73.52 40.02 37.94
C THR A 81 -72.23 39.85 38.74
N PHE A 82 -71.33 38.99 38.29
CA PHE A 82 -70.10 38.66 39.00
C PHE A 82 -68.90 38.55 38.07
N LEU A 83 -67.72 38.80 38.62
CA LEU A 83 -66.44 38.51 38.01
C LEU A 83 -65.83 37.30 38.71
N GLU A 84 -65.32 36.35 37.95
CA GLU A 84 -64.61 35.20 38.47
C GLU A 84 -63.26 35.08 37.77
N GLY A 85 -62.18 35.11 38.56
CA GLY A 85 -60.82 34.91 38.08
C GLY A 85 -60.24 33.62 38.65
N ARG A 86 -59.55 32.83 37.83
CA ARG A 86 -58.82 31.64 38.28
C ARG A 86 -57.38 31.69 37.76
N LEU A 87 -56.43 31.45 38.65
CA LEU A 87 -55.05 31.14 38.30
C LEU A 87 -54.89 29.61 38.35
N LEU A 88 -54.35 29.03 37.29
CA LEU A 88 -54.08 27.60 37.17
C LEU A 88 -52.57 27.38 37.16
N LEU A 89 -52.08 26.45 37.96
CA LEU A 89 -50.69 26.05 37.98
C LEU A 89 -50.62 24.54 37.85
N ASP A 90 -50.09 24.05 36.74
CA ASP A 90 -49.92 22.60 36.53
C ASP A 90 -48.74 22.04 37.36
N ASN A 91 -48.57 20.72 37.34
CA ASN A 91 -47.49 20.03 38.05
C ASN A 91 -46.07 20.45 37.62
N ASN A 92 -45.91 21.01 36.42
CA ASN A 92 -44.64 21.48 35.87
C ASN A 92 -44.44 23.00 36.10
N ALA A 93 -45.32 23.62 36.90
CA ALA A 93 -45.36 25.05 37.18
C ALA A 93 -45.65 25.93 35.95
N ASN A 94 -46.25 25.37 34.89
CA ASN A 94 -46.76 26.19 33.79
C ASN A 94 -48.03 26.91 34.24
N LEU A 95 -48.11 28.19 33.87
CA LEU A 95 -49.21 29.06 34.25
C LEU A 95 -50.35 28.96 33.23
N GLY A 96 -51.57 28.86 33.74
CA GLY A 96 -52.79 29.13 32.99
C GLY A 96 -53.70 30.07 33.77
N GLY A 97 -54.75 30.55 33.14
CA GLY A 97 -55.71 31.41 33.82
C GLY A 97 -57.01 31.56 33.08
N ASN A 98 -58.05 31.90 33.85
CA ASN A 98 -59.39 32.18 33.36
C ASN A 98 -59.86 33.52 33.94
N LEU A 99 -60.48 34.35 33.11
CA LEU A 99 -61.18 35.56 33.54
C LEU A 99 -62.59 35.54 32.96
N LEU A 100 -63.60 35.47 33.83
CA LEU A 100 -64.99 35.24 33.49
C LEU A 100 -65.89 36.36 34.02
N LEU A 101 -66.80 36.84 33.19
CA LEU A 101 -67.89 37.73 33.55
C LEU A 101 -69.22 36.97 33.41
N GLY A 102 -69.93 36.82 34.51
CA GLY A 102 -71.19 36.08 34.57
C GLY A 102 -72.37 36.93 35.01
N HIS A 103 -73.57 36.57 34.57
CA HIS A 103 -74.82 37.13 35.04
C HIS A 103 -75.82 36.01 35.35
N ARG A 104 -76.46 36.05 36.52
CA ARG A 104 -77.44 35.08 36.98
C ARG A 104 -78.70 35.76 37.50
N VAL A 105 -79.85 35.14 37.22
CA VAL A 105 -81.18 35.57 37.65
C VAL A 105 -81.89 34.40 38.33
N TYR A 106 -82.41 34.62 39.53
CA TYR A 106 -83.29 33.70 40.23
C TYR A 106 -84.74 33.94 39.83
N ASN A 107 -85.42 32.89 39.38
CA ASN A 107 -86.84 32.89 39.05
C ASN A 107 -87.64 32.19 40.17
N PRO A 108 -88.42 32.92 40.98
CA PRO A 108 -89.20 32.34 42.07
C PRO A 108 -90.32 31.40 41.60
N THR A 109 -90.91 31.65 40.43
CA THR A 109 -92.05 30.87 39.89
C THR A 109 -91.64 29.45 39.54
N SER A 110 -90.43 29.27 39.01
CA SER A 110 -89.88 27.95 38.67
C SER A 110 -88.91 27.41 39.72
N ASN A 111 -88.54 28.21 40.73
CA ASN A 111 -87.50 27.93 41.70
C ASN A 111 -86.18 27.50 41.02
N ARG A 112 -85.65 28.36 40.13
CA ARG A 112 -84.43 28.11 39.36
C ARG A 112 -83.55 29.35 39.24
N VAL A 113 -82.25 29.13 39.13
CA VAL A 113 -81.28 30.15 38.70
C VAL A 113 -80.96 29.93 37.22
N LEU A 114 -81.12 30.97 36.40
CA LEU A 114 -80.67 31.00 35.01
C LEU A 114 -79.41 31.86 34.93
N GLY A 115 -78.38 31.38 34.25
CA GLY A 115 -77.10 32.07 34.14
C GLY A 115 -76.52 32.02 32.74
N ALA A 116 -75.73 33.03 32.40
CA ALA A 116 -74.87 33.04 31.23
C ALA A 116 -73.53 33.71 31.57
N TYR A 117 -72.48 33.34 30.86
CA TYR A 117 -71.15 33.92 31.05
C TYR A 117 -70.37 34.06 29.74
N LEU A 118 -69.38 34.95 29.78
CA LEU A 118 -68.28 35.04 28.82
C LEU A 118 -66.95 34.96 29.56
N ALA A 119 -65.97 34.31 28.97
CA ALA A 119 -64.65 34.14 29.57
C ALA A 119 -63.52 34.24 28.55
N TYR A 120 -62.36 34.67 29.03
CA TYR A 120 -61.08 34.57 28.36
C TYR A 120 -60.19 33.59 29.14
N ASP A 121 -59.58 32.67 28.43
CA ASP A 121 -58.74 31.62 28.98
C ASP A 121 -57.36 31.65 28.33
N ASN A 122 -56.34 31.35 29.11
CA ASN A 122 -54.96 31.19 28.67
C ASN A 122 -54.37 29.91 29.27
N ARG A 123 -53.60 29.17 28.49
CA ARG A 123 -52.87 27.98 28.92
C ARG A 123 -51.47 28.00 28.34
N ASN A 124 -50.45 27.87 29.19
CA ASN A 124 -49.11 27.47 28.77
C ASN A 124 -48.94 25.95 29.00
N THR A 125 -48.47 25.22 27.99
CA THR A 125 -48.16 23.77 28.07
C THR A 125 -46.70 23.50 28.47
N GLY A 126 -45.88 24.54 28.52
CA GLY A 126 -44.42 24.47 28.68
C GLY A 126 -43.68 24.67 27.36
N SER A 127 -44.24 24.16 26.26
CA SER A 127 -43.72 24.33 24.90
C SER A 127 -44.46 25.41 24.11
N SER A 128 -45.79 25.50 24.30
CA SER A 128 -46.65 26.46 23.60
C SER A 128 -47.58 27.21 24.56
N THR A 129 -48.12 28.33 24.10
CA THR A 129 -49.15 29.09 24.83
C THR A 129 -50.35 29.33 23.94
N PHE A 130 -51.53 28.99 24.44
CA PHE A 130 -52.81 29.09 23.74
C PHE A 130 -53.76 30.03 24.47
N ASN A 131 -54.64 30.66 23.70
CA ASN A 131 -55.67 31.56 24.21
C ASN A 131 -57.02 31.12 23.67
N GLN A 132 -58.08 31.27 24.46
CA GLN A 132 -59.42 30.82 24.12
C GLN A 132 -60.47 31.79 24.66
N VAL A 133 -61.53 31.99 23.88
CA VAL A 133 -62.74 32.69 24.31
C VAL A 133 -63.83 31.67 24.50
N SER A 134 -64.52 31.78 25.64
CA SER A 134 -65.52 30.80 26.05
C SER A 134 -66.83 31.46 26.43
N ALA A 135 -67.93 30.78 26.17
CA ALA A 135 -69.26 31.22 26.54
C ALA A 135 -70.06 30.04 27.08
N GLY A 136 -71.00 30.28 27.98
CA GLY A 136 -71.85 29.20 28.45
C GLY A 136 -73.13 29.68 29.10
N PHE A 137 -74.05 28.75 29.29
CA PHE A 137 -75.32 28.97 29.96
C PHE A 137 -75.60 27.89 31.01
N GLU A 138 -76.32 28.27 32.06
CA GLU A 138 -76.65 27.40 33.18
C GLU A 138 -78.13 27.55 33.56
N SER A 139 -78.77 26.44 33.93
CA SER A 139 -80.10 26.39 34.53
C SER A 139 -80.03 25.50 35.76
N LEU A 140 -79.98 26.11 36.94
CA LEU A 140 -79.70 25.44 38.22
C LEU A 140 -80.98 25.38 39.06
N GLY A 141 -81.43 24.18 39.38
CA GLY A 141 -82.66 23.96 40.16
C GLY A 141 -82.40 23.36 41.53
N GLU A 142 -83.48 23.04 42.26
CA GLU A 142 -83.35 22.29 43.50
C GLU A 142 -82.87 20.86 43.23
N ILE A 143 -83.49 20.18 42.26
CA ILE A 143 -83.17 18.80 41.87
C ILE A 143 -82.39 18.77 40.56
N LEU A 144 -82.92 19.36 39.48
CA LEU A 144 -82.36 19.23 38.13
C LEU A 144 -81.53 20.43 37.69
N ASP A 145 -80.37 20.14 37.09
CA ASP A 145 -79.40 21.08 36.54
C ASP A 145 -79.19 20.83 35.05
N PHE A 146 -78.98 21.91 34.30
CA PHE A 146 -78.53 21.86 32.92
C PHE A 146 -77.43 22.89 32.71
N ARG A 147 -76.38 22.52 31.96
CA ARG A 147 -75.32 23.43 31.55
C ARG A 147 -74.89 23.15 30.11
N GLY A 148 -74.46 24.19 29.41
CA GLY A 148 -73.84 24.07 28.10
C GLY A 148 -72.77 25.13 27.91
N ASN A 149 -71.62 24.73 27.36
CA ASN A 149 -70.43 25.55 27.23
C ASN A 149 -69.84 25.43 25.82
N VAL A 150 -69.27 26.52 25.31
CA VAL A 150 -68.57 26.59 24.02
C VAL A 150 -67.20 27.22 24.26
N TYR A 151 -66.19 26.67 23.60
CA TYR A 151 -64.78 26.99 23.76
C TYR A 151 -64.16 27.23 22.38
N VAL A 152 -63.66 28.44 22.12
CA VAL A 152 -63.09 28.81 20.82
C VAL A 152 -61.67 29.34 20.98
N PRO A 153 -60.62 28.53 20.68
CA PRO A 153 -59.24 29.00 20.60
C PRO A 153 -59.10 30.16 19.61
N ILE A 154 -58.23 31.11 19.93
CA ILE A 154 -57.96 32.30 19.13
C ILE A 154 -56.45 32.53 18.98
N GLY A 155 -56.05 33.13 17.86
CA GLY A 155 -54.63 33.33 17.51
C GLY A 155 -54.04 32.10 16.84
N ASP A 156 -52.78 31.78 17.16
CA ASP A 156 -52.10 30.58 16.65
C ASP A 156 -52.64 29.35 17.37
N THR A 157 -53.52 28.61 16.71
CA THR A 157 -54.17 27.42 17.28
C THR A 157 -53.39 26.13 17.06
N ARG A 158 -52.29 26.16 16.30
CA ARG A 158 -51.38 25.03 16.08
C ARG A 158 -49.92 25.51 16.03
N ARG A 159 -49.02 24.88 16.78
CA ARG A 159 -47.62 25.31 16.92
C ARG A 159 -46.64 24.13 16.83
N LEU A 160 -45.52 24.34 16.15
CA LEU A 160 -44.41 23.36 16.08
C LEU A 160 -43.60 23.43 17.38
N VAL A 161 -43.41 22.27 18.01
CA VAL A 161 -42.67 22.09 19.25
C VAL A 161 -41.25 21.59 19.00
N GLU A 162 -41.08 20.65 18.07
CA GLU A 162 -39.79 19.98 17.83
C GLU A 162 -39.67 19.46 16.39
N GLU A 163 -38.45 19.50 15.83
CA GLU A 163 -38.09 18.93 14.53
C GLU A 163 -36.77 18.14 14.65
N THR A 164 -36.71 16.90 14.16
CA THR A 164 -35.50 16.05 14.19
C THR A 164 -35.37 15.23 12.90
N GLY A 165 -34.17 15.15 12.31
CA GLY A 165 -33.91 14.40 11.07
C GLY A 165 -32.83 13.32 11.21
N PHE A 166 -32.98 12.19 10.50
CA PHE A 166 -32.00 11.09 10.47
C PHE A 166 -31.97 10.34 9.12
N ASP A 167 -30.83 9.72 8.81
CA ASP A 167 -30.59 9.00 7.55
C ASP A 167 -30.95 7.53 7.64
N THR A 168 -31.53 7.02 6.58
CA THR A 168 -32.08 5.65 6.51
C THR A 168 -31.49 4.82 5.35
N GLY A 169 -30.80 5.43 4.40
CA GLY A 169 -30.08 4.73 3.33
C GLY A 169 -29.16 5.63 2.49
N LEU A 170 -28.04 5.07 2.02
CA LEU A 170 -27.08 5.71 1.11
C LEU A 170 -26.83 4.81 -0.10
N LEU A 171 -27.13 5.31 -1.30
CA LEU A 171 -26.84 4.67 -2.56
C LEU A 171 -25.89 5.57 -3.36
N VAL A 172 -24.68 5.08 -3.62
CA VAL A 172 -23.65 5.81 -4.38
C VAL A 172 -23.57 5.23 -5.79
N SER A 173 -23.58 6.08 -6.81
CA SER A 173 -23.39 5.69 -8.21
C SER A 173 -21.90 5.61 -8.58
N ASP A 174 -21.60 5.13 -9.79
CA ASP A 174 -20.26 5.14 -10.35
C ASP A 174 -19.66 6.56 -10.40
N ALA A 175 -18.34 6.65 -10.31
CA ALA A 175 -17.60 7.90 -10.37
C ALA A 175 -17.45 8.39 -11.83
N GLY A 176 -17.61 9.70 -12.04
CA GLY A 176 -17.48 10.35 -13.34
C GLY A 176 -16.70 11.67 -13.24
N PHE A 177 -16.04 12.07 -14.32
CA PHE A 177 -15.32 13.34 -14.37
C PHE A 177 -16.29 14.52 -14.53
N SER A 178 -16.04 15.62 -13.80
CA SER A 178 -16.67 16.91 -14.05
C SER A 178 -15.69 18.04 -13.72
N GLY A 179 -15.50 18.96 -14.67
CA GLY A 179 -14.47 20.00 -14.55
C GLY A 179 -13.08 19.38 -14.44
N ASN A 180 -12.35 19.72 -13.38
CA ASN A 180 -11.03 19.16 -13.07
C ASN A 180 -11.09 18.10 -11.97
N PHE A 181 -12.25 17.54 -11.66
CA PHE A 181 -12.41 16.63 -10.52
C PHE A 181 -13.06 15.32 -10.94
N LEU A 182 -12.81 14.28 -10.15
CA LEU A 182 -13.65 13.11 -10.15
C LEU A 182 -14.80 13.33 -9.16
N THR A 183 -16.01 13.01 -9.57
CA THR A 183 -17.25 13.22 -8.81
C THR A 183 -18.01 11.93 -8.69
N ILE A 184 -18.74 11.78 -7.59
CA ILE A 184 -19.73 10.73 -7.40
C ILE A 184 -21.10 11.39 -7.23
N THR A 185 -22.11 10.76 -7.81
CA THR A 185 -23.50 11.12 -7.56
C THR A 185 -24.13 10.01 -6.72
N GLY A 186 -25.12 10.33 -5.92
CA GLY A 186 -25.83 9.33 -5.14
C GLY A 186 -27.15 9.87 -4.65
N SER A 187 -27.96 8.98 -4.09
CA SER A 187 -29.19 9.35 -3.40
C SER A 187 -29.08 8.98 -1.92
N ARG A 188 -29.47 9.93 -1.08
CA ARG A 188 -29.63 9.77 0.37
C ARG A 188 -31.11 9.79 0.68
N GLU A 189 -31.56 8.79 1.43
CA GLU A 189 -32.93 8.72 1.95
C GLU A 189 -32.93 9.00 3.45
N GLY A 190 -33.80 9.89 3.89
CA GLY A 190 -33.93 10.28 5.29
C GLY A 190 -35.37 10.59 5.69
N GLN A 191 -35.56 10.74 7.00
CA GLN A 191 -36.85 11.03 7.58
C GLN A 191 -36.74 12.22 8.53
N ILE A 192 -37.69 13.14 8.43
CA ILE A 192 -37.86 14.27 9.34
C ILE A 192 -39.11 13.99 10.20
N ASN A 193 -38.95 14.08 11.51
CA ASN A 193 -40.03 13.98 12.49
C ASN A 193 -40.34 15.39 13.00
N ARG A 194 -41.60 15.83 12.88
CA ARG A 194 -42.09 17.11 13.44
C ARG A 194 -43.16 16.84 14.49
N ARG A 195 -43.08 17.53 15.62
CA ARG A 195 -44.07 17.45 16.71
C ARG A 195 -44.81 18.77 16.87
N PHE A 196 -46.14 18.75 16.88
CA PHE A 196 -47.00 19.92 17.01
C PHE A 196 -47.92 19.83 18.22
N GLU A 197 -48.32 20.99 18.76
CA GLU A 197 -49.42 21.12 19.71
C GLU A 197 -50.55 21.94 19.08
N ALA A 198 -51.81 21.50 19.21
CA ALA A 198 -52.97 22.17 18.63
C ALA A 198 -54.10 22.39 19.65
N ALA A 199 -54.49 23.64 19.89
CA ALA A 199 -55.61 23.97 20.76
C ALA A 199 -56.96 23.66 20.10
N MET A 200 -57.83 22.98 20.84
CA MET A 200 -59.10 22.48 20.31
C MET A 200 -60.26 23.46 20.54
N THR A 201 -61.05 23.67 19.48
CA THR A 201 -62.40 24.24 19.57
C THR A 201 -63.32 23.18 20.13
N GLY A 202 -64.26 23.53 21.01
CA GLY A 202 -65.20 22.52 21.50
C GLY A 202 -66.47 23.02 22.14
N VAL A 203 -67.36 22.07 22.40
CA VAL A 203 -68.67 22.27 23.03
C VAL A 203 -68.89 21.15 24.03
N ASP A 204 -69.41 21.47 25.22
CA ASP A 204 -69.91 20.47 26.17
C ASP A 204 -71.33 20.80 26.63
N VAL A 205 -72.12 19.76 26.88
CA VAL A 205 -73.44 19.86 27.50
C VAL A 205 -73.57 18.83 28.61
N GLU A 206 -74.04 19.23 29.78
CA GLU A 206 -74.29 18.32 30.90
C GLU A 206 -75.68 18.55 31.52
N GLY A 207 -76.36 17.44 31.81
CA GLY A 207 -77.58 17.40 32.63
C GLY A 207 -77.28 16.71 33.95
N GLY A 208 -77.78 17.24 35.06
CA GLY A 208 -77.53 16.67 36.37
C GLY A 208 -78.73 16.66 37.29
N ALA A 209 -78.67 15.80 38.31
CA ALA A 209 -79.68 15.69 39.34
C ALA A 209 -79.05 15.57 40.73
N ARG A 210 -79.70 16.18 41.74
CA ARG A 210 -79.41 15.92 43.15
C ARG A 210 -79.82 14.50 43.51
N LEU A 211 -78.86 13.68 43.90
CA LEU A 211 -79.04 12.27 44.25
C LEU A 211 -79.39 12.11 45.73
N VAL A 212 -78.62 12.76 46.60
CA VAL A 212 -78.73 12.62 48.06
C VAL A 212 -78.46 13.97 48.72
N ARG A 213 -79.12 14.25 49.84
CA ARG A 213 -78.85 15.43 50.68
C ARG A 213 -77.95 15.04 51.85
N ILE A 214 -76.97 15.86 52.19
CA ILE A 214 -76.04 15.66 53.32
C ILE A 214 -76.32 16.75 54.36
N GLY A 215 -76.99 16.38 55.46
CA GLY A 215 -77.35 17.33 56.51
C GLY A 215 -78.25 18.47 56.01
N THR A 216 -78.04 19.67 56.54
CA THR A 216 -78.81 20.88 56.16
C THR A 216 -78.12 21.74 55.11
N THR A 217 -76.81 21.56 54.89
CA THR A 217 -75.97 22.42 54.05
C THR A 217 -75.29 21.71 52.88
N GLY A 218 -75.34 20.38 52.80
CA GLY A 218 -74.64 19.61 51.79
C GLY A 218 -75.54 18.77 50.88
N ASP A 219 -74.99 18.30 49.77
CA ASP A 219 -75.65 17.39 48.82
C ASP A 219 -74.65 16.58 47.98
N ILE A 220 -75.17 15.55 47.32
CA ILE A 220 -74.50 14.76 46.29
C ILE A 220 -75.28 14.94 45.00
N ARG A 221 -74.60 15.28 43.91
CA ARG A 221 -75.19 15.46 42.58
C ARG A 221 -74.47 14.58 41.56
N GLY A 222 -75.24 13.95 40.67
CA GLY A 222 -74.74 13.22 39.52
C GLY A 222 -75.03 14.01 38.24
N TYR A 223 -74.09 13.98 37.30
CA TYR A 223 -74.14 14.64 36.01
C TYR A 223 -73.77 13.65 34.91
N VAL A 224 -74.43 13.76 33.76
CA VAL A 224 -74.09 13.04 32.54
C VAL A 224 -74.20 14.00 31.36
N GLY A 225 -73.31 13.87 30.40
CA GLY A 225 -73.18 14.80 29.30
C GLY A 225 -72.34 14.26 28.15
N GLY A 226 -72.26 15.06 27.09
CA GLY A 226 -71.41 14.81 25.94
C GLY A 226 -70.59 16.04 25.61
N TYR A 227 -69.47 15.83 24.92
CA TYR A 227 -68.62 16.89 24.41
C TYR A 227 -68.17 16.59 22.99
N PHE A 228 -67.86 17.66 22.25
CA PHE A 228 -67.29 17.63 20.92
C PHE A 228 -66.07 18.53 20.88
N TYR A 229 -64.94 18.08 20.33
CA TYR A 229 -63.73 18.88 20.14
C TYR A 229 -63.17 18.71 18.71
N ASP A 230 -62.57 19.77 18.16
CA ASP A 230 -61.95 19.81 16.85
C ASP A 230 -60.67 20.66 16.88
N ALA A 231 -59.61 20.21 16.22
CA ALA A 231 -58.32 20.91 16.14
C ALA A 231 -57.67 20.79 14.76
N PRO A 232 -56.95 21.84 14.31
CA PRO A 232 -56.23 21.76 13.05
C PRO A 232 -55.19 20.63 13.06
N GLY A 233 -55.28 19.72 12.09
CA GLY A 233 -54.35 18.59 11.95
C GLY A 233 -54.74 17.33 12.72
N SER A 234 -55.93 17.30 13.35
CA SER A 234 -56.48 16.14 14.04
C SER A 234 -57.84 15.77 13.47
N ASP A 235 -58.29 14.54 13.75
CA ASP A 235 -59.68 14.15 13.52
C ASP A 235 -60.61 14.78 14.56
N GLU A 236 -61.91 14.88 14.22
CA GLU A 236 -62.93 15.39 15.14
C GLU A 236 -63.21 14.40 16.30
N ILE A 237 -63.40 14.92 17.51
CA ILE A 237 -63.58 14.12 18.73
C ILE A 237 -65.02 14.25 19.23
N LEU A 238 -65.71 13.12 19.43
CA LEU A 238 -67.01 13.06 20.11
C LEU A 238 -66.93 12.14 21.32
N GLY A 239 -67.15 12.69 22.52
CA GLY A 239 -67.03 11.96 23.77
C GLY A 239 -68.23 12.10 24.70
N TRP A 240 -68.29 11.23 25.70
CA TRP A 240 -69.28 11.29 26.78
C TRP A 240 -68.59 11.46 28.13
N LYS A 241 -69.31 12.06 29.09
CA LYS A 241 -68.81 12.33 30.44
C LYS A 241 -69.88 12.05 31.49
N ALA A 242 -69.49 11.37 32.56
CA ALA A 242 -70.29 11.23 33.78
C ALA A 242 -69.50 11.80 34.97
N ARG A 243 -70.17 12.54 35.84
CA ARG A 243 -69.54 13.21 36.99
C ARG A 243 -70.39 13.11 38.24
N LEU A 244 -69.75 12.74 39.34
CA LEU A 244 -70.32 12.77 40.68
C LEU A 244 -69.69 13.93 41.44
N GLU A 245 -70.51 14.80 42.01
CA GLU A 245 -70.09 15.93 42.85
C GLU A 245 -70.64 15.74 44.26
N VAL A 246 -69.76 15.76 45.25
CA VAL A 246 -70.09 15.65 46.67
C VAL A 246 -69.75 16.98 47.35
N ARG A 247 -70.73 17.60 47.97
CA ARG A 247 -70.59 18.85 48.71
C ARG A 247 -71.04 18.61 50.15
N PRO A 248 -70.15 18.17 51.05
CA PRO A 248 -70.53 17.90 52.43
C PRO A 248 -71.00 19.16 53.18
N THR A 249 -70.46 20.33 52.78
CA THR A 249 -70.82 21.66 53.27
C THR A 249 -70.69 22.67 52.11
N ASP A 250 -71.06 23.93 52.34
CA ASP A 250 -70.85 25.00 51.34
C ASP A 250 -69.40 25.47 51.21
N TYR A 251 -68.48 24.90 52.00
CA TYR A 251 -67.06 25.21 51.93
C TYR A 251 -66.29 24.22 51.08
N PHE A 252 -66.70 22.95 51.03
CA PHE A 252 -65.92 21.88 50.38
C PHE A 252 -66.69 21.23 49.24
N ARG A 253 -65.99 21.01 48.12
CA ARG A 253 -66.49 20.30 46.95
C ARG A 253 -65.50 19.20 46.57
N PHE A 254 -66.00 18.00 46.38
CA PHE A 254 -65.26 16.86 45.83
C PHE A 254 -65.94 16.43 44.54
N GLY A 255 -65.18 16.13 43.50
CA GLY A 255 -65.68 15.70 42.21
C GLY A 255 -64.95 14.45 41.74
N LEU A 256 -65.70 13.50 41.18
CA LEU A 256 -65.15 12.36 40.45
C LEU A 256 -65.81 12.34 39.08
N SER A 257 -65.04 12.39 38.00
CA SER A 257 -65.54 12.28 36.63
C SER A 257 -64.91 11.09 35.92
N VAL A 258 -65.69 10.44 35.06
CA VAL A 258 -65.20 9.54 34.02
C VAL A 258 -65.63 10.11 32.68
N GLN A 259 -64.72 10.09 31.72
CA GLN A 259 -64.99 10.49 30.34
C GLN A 259 -64.25 9.57 29.39
N ASP A 260 -64.77 9.41 28.18
CA ASP A 260 -64.22 8.50 27.19
C ASP A 260 -64.50 9.05 25.78
N ASP A 261 -63.46 9.02 24.95
CA ASP A 261 -63.46 9.38 23.53
C ASP A 261 -62.34 8.60 22.80
N ASP A 262 -62.31 8.70 21.48
CA ASP A 262 -61.42 7.93 20.59
C ASP A 262 -59.97 8.46 20.53
N THR A 263 -59.74 9.70 20.97
CA THR A 263 -58.44 10.37 20.87
C THR A 263 -57.68 10.32 22.19
N PHE A 264 -58.33 10.72 23.29
CA PHE A 264 -57.75 10.78 24.63
C PHE A 264 -58.08 9.55 25.48
N GLY A 265 -58.96 8.65 25.00
CA GLY A 265 -59.34 7.43 25.69
C GLY A 265 -60.11 7.66 27.00
N THR A 266 -60.25 6.60 27.80
CA THR A 266 -60.95 6.67 29.09
C THR A 266 -60.12 7.39 30.16
N ASN A 267 -60.61 8.53 30.66
CA ASN A 267 -59.97 9.34 31.69
C ASN A 267 -60.80 9.39 32.99
N PHE A 268 -60.13 9.22 34.13
CA PHE A 268 -60.71 9.38 35.47
C PHE A 268 -60.15 10.62 36.15
N ILE A 269 -61.03 11.57 36.50
CA ILE A 269 -60.63 12.89 37.00
C ILE A 269 -61.18 13.10 38.41
N PHE A 270 -60.29 13.27 39.38
CA PHE A 270 -60.65 13.64 40.75
C PHE A 270 -60.40 15.13 41.00
N ASN A 271 -61.38 15.79 41.62
CA ASN A 271 -61.36 17.21 41.93
C ASN A 271 -61.61 17.42 43.43
N VAL A 272 -60.84 18.30 44.05
CA VAL A 272 -61.12 18.80 45.40
C VAL A 272 -61.02 20.32 45.41
N ALA A 273 -61.99 21.00 46.02
CA ALA A 273 -61.98 22.45 46.14
C ALA A 273 -62.53 22.91 47.48
N ALA A 274 -61.98 23.99 48.00
CA ALA A 274 -62.42 24.67 49.21
C ALA A 274 -62.66 26.16 48.94
N ASN A 275 -63.82 26.69 49.33
CA ASN A 275 -64.24 28.07 49.11
C ASN A 275 -64.54 28.78 50.44
N PHE A 276 -64.02 29.99 50.62
CA PHE A 276 -64.18 30.77 51.84
C PHE A 276 -64.56 32.24 51.54
N PRO A 277 -65.65 32.78 52.13
CA PRO A 277 -66.72 32.05 52.82
C PRO A 277 -67.54 31.18 51.84
N GLY A 278 -68.27 30.18 52.36
CA GLY A 278 -69.23 29.41 51.57
C GLY A 278 -70.42 30.25 51.06
N THR A 279 -71.22 29.69 50.16
CA THR A 279 -72.28 30.42 49.44
C THR A 279 -73.58 30.62 50.23
N ARG A 280 -73.74 29.99 51.41
CA ARG A 280 -74.94 30.10 52.27
C ARG A 280 -74.71 30.95 53.54
N PRO A 281 -75.70 31.77 53.96
CA PRO A 281 -75.71 32.41 55.28
C PRO A 281 -75.89 31.40 56.42
N ARG A 282 -75.37 31.70 57.62
CA ARG A 282 -75.57 30.85 58.81
C ARG A 282 -77.06 30.80 59.20
N GLY A 283 -77.65 29.60 59.21
CA GLY A 283 -79.03 29.35 59.68
C GLY A 283 -80.13 29.30 58.60
N SER A 284 -79.77 29.12 57.33
CA SER A 284 -80.70 29.15 56.18
C SER A 284 -81.74 28.00 56.15
N THR A 285 -82.96 28.28 55.66
CA THR A 285 -84.05 27.31 55.46
C THR A 285 -83.96 26.57 54.12
N GLN A 286 -84.74 25.49 53.96
CA GLN A 286 -84.76 24.65 52.74
C GLN A 286 -85.16 25.42 51.47
N SER A 287 -85.98 26.47 51.58
CA SER A 287 -86.38 27.33 50.46
C SER A 287 -85.28 28.29 49.98
N GLN A 288 -84.15 28.40 50.68
CA GLN A 288 -83.00 29.25 50.31
C GLN A 288 -81.91 28.46 49.54
N GLU A 289 -82.10 27.16 49.32
CA GLU A 289 -81.08 26.27 48.74
C GLU A 289 -80.78 26.59 47.26
N VAL A 290 -81.79 26.89 46.45
CA VAL A 290 -81.61 27.27 45.03
C VAL A 290 -81.06 28.69 44.90
N LEU A 291 -81.51 29.60 45.76
CA LEU A 291 -81.06 30.99 45.84
C LEU A 291 -79.55 31.09 46.13
N ALA A 292 -79.03 30.25 47.03
CA ALA A 292 -77.59 30.19 47.33
C ALA A 292 -76.72 29.81 46.13
N ARG A 293 -77.32 29.19 45.11
CA ARG A 293 -76.61 28.80 43.87
C ARG A 293 -76.28 29.98 42.98
N LEU A 294 -76.84 31.18 43.24
CA LEU A 294 -76.37 32.42 42.64
C LEU A 294 -74.86 32.61 42.83
N GLY A 295 -74.31 32.21 43.98
CA GLY A 295 -72.89 32.35 44.30
C GLY A 295 -71.98 31.16 43.93
N GLU A 296 -72.48 30.10 43.30
CA GLU A 296 -71.65 28.93 42.92
C GLU A 296 -70.62 29.27 41.83
N SER A 297 -69.43 28.66 41.82
CA SER A 297 -68.52 28.85 40.67
C SER A 297 -69.15 28.29 39.41
N VAL A 298 -68.87 28.92 38.27
CA VAL A 298 -69.31 28.38 36.97
C VAL A 298 -68.67 27.00 36.74
N ALA A 299 -69.48 26.03 36.35
CA ALA A 299 -68.99 24.69 36.03
C ALA A 299 -68.77 24.57 34.52
N ARG A 300 -67.50 24.42 34.16
CA ARG A 300 -67.00 24.38 32.79
C ARG A 300 -65.69 23.61 32.77
N GLN A 301 -65.16 23.37 31.58
CA GLN A 301 -63.78 22.99 31.39
C GLN A 301 -62.88 24.22 31.65
N ASN A 302 -61.98 24.08 32.62
CA ASN A 302 -61.15 25.18 33.09
C ASN A 302 -59.85 25.34 32.31
N ASN A 303 -59.39 24.26 31.66
CA ASN A 303 -58.15 24.27 30.90
C ASN A 303 -58.43 24.13 29.40
N ILE A 304 -57.68 24.84 28.56
CA ILE A 304 -57.78 24.73 27.10
C ILE A 304 -57.35 23.31 26.70
N ILE A 305 -58.16 22.55 25.97
CA ILE A 305 -57.76 21.23 25.46
C ILE A 305 -56.74 21.42 24.33
N VAL A 306 -55.64 20.68 24.36
CA VAL A 306 -54.51 20.75 23.40
C VAL A 306 -54.15 19.34 22.93
N ASP A 307 -54.20 19.07 21.64
CA ASP A 307 -53.75 17.80 21.05
C ASP A 307 -52.26 17.84 20.69
N GLU A 308 -51.54 16.72 20.90
CA GLU A 308 -50.12 16.58 20.57
C GLU A 308 -49.96 15.66 19.35
N GLN A 309 -49.42 16.20 18.26
CA GLN A 309 -49.37 15.55 16.94
C GLN A 309 -47.93 15.27 16.54
N VAL A 310 -47.68 14.13 15.88
CA VAL A 310 -46.37 13.81 15.27
C VAL A 310 -46.56 13.55 13.79
N GLU A 311 -45.81 14.27 12.96
CA GLU A 311 -45.78 14.14 11.50
C GLU A 311 -44.42 13.59 11.04
N PHE A 312 -44.47 12.71 10.03
CA PHE A 312 -43.30 12.12 9.39
C PHE A 312 -43.21 12.60 7.93
N GLU A 313 -42.07 13.16 7.55
CA GLU A 313 -41.77 13.53 6.18
C GLU A 313 -40.54 12.74 5.71
N SER A 314 -40.73 11.83 4.76
CA SER A 314 -39.62 11.16 4.08
C SER A 314 -39.10 12.04 2.96
N PHE A 315 -37.79 12.15 2.84
CA PHE A 315 -37.15 12.82 1.71
C PHE A 315 -36.15 11.90 1.02
N ASN A 316 -35.97 12.15 -0.28
CA ASN A 316 -34.92 11.56 -1.09
C ASN A 316 -34.15 12.73 -1.74
N GLU A 317 -32.87 12.84 -1.42
CA GLU A 317 -32.00 13.90 -1.91
C GLU A 317 -30.87 13.31 -2.75
N ASN A 318 -30.74 13.80 -3.98
CA ASN A 318 -29.58 13.49 -4.80
C ASN A 318 -28.43 14.42 -4.39
N PHE A 319 -27.25 13.85 -4.15
CA PHE A 319 -26.03 14.62 -3.91
C PHE A 319 -25.02 14.35 -5.01
N THR A 320 -24.16 15.34 -5.26
CA THR A 320 -22.92 15.17 -6.01
C THR A 320 -21.78 15.67 -5.14
N THR A 321 -20.76 14.86 -4.92
CA THR A 321 -19.56 15.26 -4.16
C THR A 321 -18.29 14.93 -4.94
N LEU A 322 -17.22 15.67 -4.63
CA LEU A 322 -15.90 15.40 -5.17
C LEU A 322 -15.29 14.18 -4.46
N VAL A 323 -14.56 13.37 -5.22
CA VAL A 323 -13.90 12.17 -4.71
C VAL A 323 -12.58 12.54 -4.02
N THR A 324 -12.40 12.05 -2.79
CA THR A 324 -11.30 12.45 -1.93
C THR A 324 -10.10 11.51 -2.06
N ASN A 325 -8.91 12.09 -2.20
CA ASN A 325 -7.64 11.37 -2.13
C ASN A 325 -7.35 10.97 -0.66
N PRO A 326 -7.24 9.68 -0.35
CA PRO A 326 -7.01 9.22 1.03
C PRO A 326 -5.64 9.63 1.59
N ALA A 327 -4.65 9.94 0.73
CA ALA A 327 -3.32 10.34 1.17
C ALA A 327 -3.26 11.82 1.60
N THR A 328 -4.07 12.69 0.99
CA THR A 328 -4.01 14.15 1.22
C THR A 328 -5.24 14.71 1.92
N GLY A 329 -6.37 13.98 1.90
CA GLY A 329 -7.67 14.48 2.37
C GLY A 329 -8.28 15.57 1.47
N GLN A 330 -7.69 15.82 0.30
CA GLN A 330 -8.19 16.78 -0.70
C GLN A 330 -8.82 16.04 -1.90
N PRO A 331 -9.71 16.68 -2.66
CA PRO A 331 -10.24 16.09 -3.89
C PRO A 331 -9.14 15.73 -4.89
N TRP A 332 -9.32 14.62 -5.62
CA TRP A 332 -8.46 14.31 -6.76
C TRP A 332 -8.63 15.36 -7.87
N GLN A 333 -7.52 15.95 -8.32
CA GLN A 333 -7.51 16.98 -9.35
C GLN A 333 -6.88 16.48 -10.65
N PHE A 334 -7.57 16.73 -11.78
CA PHE A 334 -7.22 16.25 -13.11
C PHE A 334 -7.08 17.41 -14.10
N ARG A 335 -6.07 17.33 -14.97
CA ARG A 335 -5.95 18.16 -16.18
C ARG A 335 -6.17 17.27 -17.40
N HIS A 336 -7.29 17.44 -18.07
CA HIS A 336 -7.65 16.60 -19.20
C HIS A 336 -7.02 17.10 -20.50
N VAL A 337 -6.45 16.18 -21.27
CA VAL A 337 -5.83 16.46 -22.56
C VAL A 337 -6.44 15.58 -23.64
N ASN A 338 -6.86 16.19 -24.74
CA ASN A 338 -7.28 15.49 -25.95
C ASN A 338 -6.45 15.98 -27.14
N PRO A 339 -5.40 15.22 -27.55
CA PRO A 339 -4.55 15.60 -28.66
C PRO A 339 -5.26 15.66 -30.03
N ASN A 340 -6.46 15.08 -30.17
CA ASN A 340 -7.19 14.98 -31.44
C ASN A 340 -8.24 16.09 -31.66
N GLY A 341 -8.09 17.24 -31.01
CA GLY A 341 -9.01 18.38 -31.19
C GLY A 341 -9.34 19.17 -29.93
N GLY A 342 -8.70 18.88 -28.80
CA GLY A 342 -8.76 19.74 -27.62
C GLY A 342 -8.18 21.12 -27.93
N ALA A 343 -8.79 22.16 -27.35
CA ALA A 343 -8.28 23.53 -27.39
C ALA A 343 -8.77 24.34 -26.18
N GLY A 344 -9.29 23.64 -25.17
CA GLY A 344 -9.96 24.23 -24.02
C GLY A 344 -9.03 24.51 -22.85
N ASP A 345 -9.62 24.65 -21.68
CA ASP A 345 -8.97 25.04 -20.41
C ASP A 345 -8.42 23.85 -19.61
N GLY A 346 -8.53 22.63 -20.11
CA GLY A 346 -8.03 21.41 -19.44
C GLY A 346 -9.04 20.78 -18.47
N THR A 347 -10.30 21.23 -18.48
CA THR A 347 -11.42 20.51 -17.86
C THR A 347 -11.81 19.29 -18.69
N PHE A 348 -12.57 18.36 -18.09
CA PHE A 348 -13.09 17.18 -18.80
C PHE A 348 -13.97 17.57 -19.99
N GLU A 349 -14.80 18.59 -19.83
CA GLU A 349 -15.73 19.09 -20.85
C GLU A 349 -15.00 19.88 -21.96
N ASN A 350 -13.91 20.58 -21.61
CA ASN A 350 -13.09 21.36 -22.53
C ASN A 350 -11.59 21.01 -22.39
N PRO A 351 -11.17 19.82 -22.84
CA PRO A 351 -9.80 19.35 -22.65
C PRO A 351 -8.78 20.22 -23.40
N ALA A 352 -7.58 20.31 -22.84
CA ALA A 352 -6.45 20.98 -23.47
C ALA A 352 -6.00 20.22 -24.73
N GLY A 353 -5.44 20.95 -25.71
CA GLY A 353 -5.03 20.38 -26.98
C GLY A 353 -3.67 19.68 -26.99
N THR A 354 -2.79 20.01 -26.04
CA THR A 354 -1.45 19.42 -25.96
C THR A 354 -1.09 19.11 -24.52
N ILE A 355 -0.19 18.14 -24.34
CA ILE A 355 0.33 17.80 -23.00
C ILE A 355 1.10 19.00 -22.43
N ALA A 356 1.91 19.67 -23.26
CA ALA A 356 2.70 20.85 -22.86
C ALA A 356 1.84 21.96 -22.22
N THR A 357 0.65 22.24 -22.79
CA THR A 357 -0.27 23.22 -22.23
C THR A 357 -0.80 22.80 -20.86
N ALA A 358 -1.16 21.52 -20.68
CA ALA A 358 -1.70 21.03 -19.41
C ALA A 358 -0.63 20.93 -18.32
N VAL A 359 0.57 20.44 -18.63
CA VAL A 359 1.67 20.39 -17.66
C VAL A 359 2.15 21.78 -17.27
N GLY A 360 2.02 22.79 -18.15
CA GLY A 360 2.40 24.18 -17.86
C GLY A 360 1.55 24.86 -16.79
N VAL A 361 0.36 24.33 -16.48
CA VAL A 361 -0.52 24.85 -15.41
C VAL A 361 -0.72 23.86 -14.26
N ALA A 362 -0.30 22.60 -14.42
CA ALA A 362 -0.41 21.56 -13.40
C ALA A 362 0.39 21.90 -12.13
N GLN A 363 -0.18 21.57 -10.98
CA GLN A 363 0.45 21.76 -9.66
C GLN A 363 0.76 20.40 -9.02
N ALA A 364 1.64 20.38 -8.02
CA ALA A 364 1.96 19.16 -7.27
C ALA A 364 0.68 18.50 -6.73
N GLY A 365 0.51 17.21 -7.00
CA GLY A 365 -0.70 16.44 -6.67
C GLY A 365 -1.69 16.30 -7.84
N ASP A 366 -1.57 17.10 -8.91
CA ASP A 366 -2.42 16.98 -10.10
C ASP A 366 -2.06 15.72 -10.92
N ILE A 367 -3.09 15.14 -11.55
CA ILE A 367 -2.95 14.12 -12.60
C ILE A 367 -3.26 14.76 -13.95
N VAL A 368 -2.29 14.83 -14.86
CA VAL A 368 -2.51 15.16 -16.26
C VAL A 368 -2.97 13.89 -16.97
N TYR A 369 -4.25 13.82 -17.34
CA TYR A 369 -4.89 12.63 -17.87
C TYR A 369 -5.16 12.78 -19.37
N VAL A 370 -4.48 11.96 -20.18
CA VAL A 370 -4.32 12.19 -21.62
C VAL A 370 -5.01 11.09 -22.42
N GLN A 371 -5.92 11.51 -23.30
CA GLN A 371 -6.58 10.61 -24.25
C GLN A 371 -5.60 10.14 -25.34
N ALA A 372 -5.94 9.02 -25.99
CA ALA A 372 -5.17 8.49 -27.11
C ALA A 372 -5.03 9.53 -28.24
N GLY A 373 -3.83 9.65 -28.80
CA GLY A 373 -3.51 10.61 -29.85
C GLY A 373 -2.01 10.89 -29.92
N THR A 374 -1.62 11.93 -30.67
CA THR A 374 -0.23 12.35 -30.81
C THR A 374 -0.05 13.77 -30.27
N SER A 375 0.77 13.94 -29.24
CA SER A 375 1.16 15.24 -28.71
C SER A 375 2.54 15.64 -29.28
N PRO A 376 2.63 16.71 -30.07
CA PRO A 376 3.89 17.15 -30.63
C PRO A 376 4.77 17.86 -29.59
N GLY A 377 6.09 17.73 -29.77
CA GLY A 377 7.11 18.48 -29.02
C GLY A 377 7.43 17.95 -27.62
N GLY A 378 8.54 18.42 -27.07
CA GLY A 378 9.06 18.00 -25.76
C GLY A 378 8.61 18.92 -24.63
N PHE A 379 8.65 18.42 -23.40
CA PHE A 379 8.23 19.17 -22.21
C PHE A 379 8.85 18.60 -20.93
N THR A 380 8.72 19.36 -19.84
CA THR A 380 9.11 18.92 -18.49
C THR A 380 7.85 18.67 -17.66
N ILE A 381 7.78 17.52 -16.98
CA ILE A 381 6.74 17.23 -15.99
C ILE A 381 7.14 17.96 -14.68
N PRO A 382 6.31 18.88 -14.15
CA PRO A 382 6.63 19.58 -12.91
C PRO A 382 6.72 18.63 -11.70
N ASP A 383 7.40 19.08 -10.65
CA ASP A 383 7.53 18.32 -9.41
C ASP A 383 6.15 17.96 -8.81
N GLY A 384 5.99 16.69 -8.40
CA GLY A 384 4.78 16.16 -7.80
C GLY A 384 3.61 15.95 -8.76
N VAL A 385 3.79 16.17 -10.07
CA VAL A 385 2.76 15.96 -11.09
C VAL A 385 2.84 14.54 -11.66
N GLN A 386 1.68 13.93 -11.87
CA GLN A 386 1.57 12.64 -12.53
C GLN A 386 1.02 12.81 -13.94
N LEU A 387 1.58 12.09 -14.92
CA LEU A 387 1.17 12.11 -16.31
C LEU A 387 0.71 10.71 -16.73
N TRP A 388 -0.59 10.55 -16.96
CA TRP A 388 -1.24 9.27 -17.21
C TRP A 388 -1.93 9.28 -18.56
N SER A 389 -1.75 8.23 -19.36
CA SER A 389 -2.53 8.03 -20.58
C SER A 389 -3.73 7.10 -20.34
N THR A 390 -4.71 7.15 -21.24
CA THR A 390 -5.85 6.22 -21.31
C THR A 390 -5.47 4.83 -21.85
N GLY A 391 -4.20 4.60 -22.21
CA GLY A 391 -3.73 3.35 -22.81
C GLY A 391 -3.88 2.14 -21.89
N PRO A 392 -3.07 2.04 -20.81
CA PRO A 392 -3.24 1.02 -19.78
C PRO A 392 -4.44 1.31 -18.90
N GLU A 393 -4.87 0.32 -18.13
CA GLU A 393 -5.85 0.52 -17.05
C GLU A 393 -5.25 1.44 -15.98
N GLN A 394 -6.00 2.47 -15.58
CA GLN A 394 -5.56 3.44 -14.58
C GLN A 394 -6.54 3.41 -13.41
N GLN A 395 -6.02 3.20 -12.21
CA GLN A 395 -6.82 3.12 -11.00
C GLN A 395 -6.31 4.10 -9.95
N ILE A 396 -7.23 4.68 -9.19
CA ILE A 396 -6.92 5.54 -8.04
C ILE A 396 -7.60 4.98 -6.78
N ASN A 397 -7.01 5.27 -5.62
CA ASN A 397 -7.65 4.99 -4.34
C ASN A 397 -8.44 6.21 -3.87
N THR A 398 -9.61 5.97 -3.27
CA THR A 398 -10.59 6.98 -2.87
C THR A 398 -11.12 6.68 -1.47
N VAL A 399 -11.53 7.71 -0.73
CA VAL A 399 -12.14 7.53 0.60
C VAL A 399 -13.55 6.94 0.46
N GLU A 400 -14.29 7.35 -0.58
CA GLU A 400 -15.71 7.07 -0.73
C GLU A 400 -16.01 5.69 -1.35
N LEU A 401 -15.21 5.24 -2.32
CA LEU A 401 -15.46 4.02 -3.10
C LEU A 401 -14.34 2.97 -3.02
N GLY A 402 -13.26 3.23 -2.28
CA GLY A 402 -12.05 2.40 -2.35
C GLY A 402 -11.32 2.60 -3.68
N THR A 403 -10.95 1.53 -4.37
CA THR A 403 -10.23 1.63 -5.65
C THR A 403 -11.19 1.82 -6.83
N VAL A 404 -10.95 2.85 -7.64
CA VAL A 404 -11.77 3.21 -8.80
C VAL A 404 -10.91 3.23 -10.06
N GLN A 405 -11.35 2.52 -11.10
CA GLN A 405 -10.78 2.65 -12.44
C GLN A 405 -11.22 3.96 -13.08
N LEU A 406 -10.29 4.74 -13.61
CA LEU A 406 -10.58 5.99 -14.29
C LEU A 406 -11.29 5.73 -15.63
N ALA A 407 -12.32 6.53 -15.90
CA ALA A 407 -13.09 6.45 -17.13
C ALA A 407 -12.18 6.58 -18.36
N GLY A 408 -12.38 5.71 -19.35
CA GLY A 408 -11.62 5.68 -20.60
C GLY A 408 -10.23 5.05 -20.52
N SER A 409 -9.74 4.65 -19.33
CA SER A 409 -8.49 3.90 -19.22
C SER A 409 -8.65 2.45 -19.70
N GLY A 410 -7.53 1.79 -20.01
CA GLY A 410 -7.54 0.41 -20.52
C GLY A 410 -7.89 0.30 -22.00
N SER A 411 -7.78 1.39 -22.77
CA SER A 411 -8.06 1.40 -24.22
C SER A 411 -7.10 0.54 -25.05
N GLY A 412 -5.93 0.20 -24.51
CA GLY A 412 -4.84 -0.49 -25.20
C GLY A 412 -4.04 0.41 -26.16
N VAL A 413 -4.46 1.66 -26.39
CA VAL A 413 -3.81 2.59 -27.30
C VAL A 413 -3.01 3.63 -26.50
N ARG A 414 -1.69 3.55 -26.58
CA ARG A 414 -0.80 4.53 -25.94
C ARG A 414 -0.82 5.86 -26.68
N THR A 415 -0.84 6.96 -25.93
CA THR A 415 -0.63 8.30 -26.50
C THR A 415 0.84 8.47 -26.89
N THR A 416 1.07 9.01 -28.09
CA THR A 416 2.42 9.26 -28.62
C THR A 416 2.91 10.65 -28.23
N ILE A 417 4.13 10.74 -27.70
CA ILE A 417 4.88 11.98 -27.49
C ILE A 417 6.04 11.97 -28.46
N THR A 418 6.16 12.98 -29.32
CA THR A 418 7.10 12.95 -30.45
C THR A 418 8.45 13.60 -30.16
N ASP A 419 8.78 13.81 -28.89
CA ASP A 419 10.06 14.40 -28.49
C ASP A 419 10.38 14.07 -27.01
N THR A 420 11.47 14.65 -26.50
CA THR A 420 12.01 14.45 -25.15
C THR A 420 11.00 14.78 -24.04
N VAL A 421 10.86 13.86 -23.07
CA VAL A 421 10.17 14.12 -21.80
C VAL A 421 11.19 14.25 -20.67
N THR A 422 11.23 15.42 -20.02
CA THR A 422 12.06 15.63 -18.84
C THR A 422 11.22 15.42 -17.57
N LEU A 423 11.72 14.61 -16.64
CA LEU A 423 11.04 14.31 -15.38
C LEU A 423 11.42 15.34 -14.30
N GLY A 424 10.43 15.78 -13.52
CA GLY A 424 10.63 16.48 -12.26
C GLY A 424 10.70 15.52 -11.06
N ASN A 425 10.82 16.07 -9.86
CA ASN A 425 10.83 15.31 -8.60
C ASN A 425 9.46 14.73 -8.28
N ASN A 426 9.42 13.49 -7.79
CA ASN A 426 8.21 12.77 -7.39
C ASN A 426 7.15 12.71 -8.50
N THR A 427 7.61 12.46 -9.73
CA THR A 427 6.75 12.39 -10.92
C THR A 427 6.47 10.94 -11.32
N LEU A 428 5.34 10.73 -11.98
CA LEU A 428 4.95 9.44 -12.57
C LEU A 428 4.58 9.65 -14.04
N LEU A 429 5.20 8.90 -14.95
CA LEU A 429 4.81 8.77 -16.35
C LEU A 429 4.25 7.37 -16.60
N SER A 430 3.00 7.28 -17.02
CA SER A 430 2.32 5.99 -17.23
C SER A 430 1.60 5.90 -18.59
N GLY A 431 1.96 4.89 -19.38
CA GLY A 431 1.19 4.49 -20.56
C GLY A 431 1.50 5.24 -21.85
N PHE A 432 2.68 5.83 -22.02
CA PHE A 432 3.02 6.63 -23.20
C PHE A 432 3.93 5.91 -24.19
N ALA A 433 3.83 6.26 -25.46
CA ALA A 433 4.83 5.97 -26.48
C ALA A 433 5.66 7.24 -26.71
N VAL A 434 6.89 7.29 -26.20
CA VAL A 434 7.78 8.44 -26.29
C VAL A 434 8.82 8.20 -27.39
N THR A 435 8.93 9.13 -28.33
CA THR A 435 9.91 9.11 -29.42
C THR A 435 10.83 10.32 -29.31
N GLY A 436 12.02 10.16 -28.75
CA GLY A 436 13.04 11.20 -28.66
C GLY A 436 13.69 11.49 -30.02
N VAL A 437 13.46 12.68 -30.56
CA VAL A 437 14.00 13.10 -31.87
C VAL A 437 15.01 14.23 -31.78
N THR A 438 15.01 15.02 -30.70
CA THR A 438 16.00 16.10 -30.47
C THR A 438 16.99 15.80 -29.34
N GLY A 439 16.71 14.80 -28.52
CA GLY A 439 17.49 14.40 -27.35
C GLY A 439 17.15 12.99 -26.91
N ALA A 440 17.34 12.70 -25.62
CA ALA A 440 16.92 11.41 -25.06
C ALA A 440 15.39 11.24 -25.12
N GLY A 441 14.90 10.00 -25.13
CA GLY A 441 13.45 9.77 -25.03
C GLY A 441 12.91 10.32 -23.71
N ILE A 442 13.52 9.89 -22.61
CA ILE A 442 13.26 10.41 -21.27
C ILE A 442 14.55 10.92 -20.64
N VAL A 443 14.48 12.09 -20.01
CA VAL A 443 15.57 12.70 -19.24
C VAL A 443 15.18 12.75 -17.76
N ALA A 444 15.97 12.09 -16.92
CA ALA A 444 15.84 12.10 -15.47
C ALA A 444 17.10 12.74 -14.87
N THR A 445 17.09 14.07 -14.76
CA THR A 445 18.28 14.85 -14.38
C THR A 445 18.05 15.73 -13.15
N ASN A 446 18.95 15.65 -12.16
CA ASN A 446 18.85 16.37 -10.88
C ASN A 446 17.53 16.09 -10.14
N ILE A 447 17.07 14.84 -10.19
CA ILE A 447 15.80 14.43 -9.56
C ILE A 447 16.01 13.56 -8.34
N SER A 448 15.06 13.60 -7.41
CA SER A 448 14.94 12.69 -6.28
C SER A 448 14.23 11.41 -6.72
N ASN A 449 12.89 11.42 -6.81
CA ASN A 449 12.13 10.23 -7.16
C ASN A 449 11.42 10.39 -8.51
N ALA A 450 11.34 9.32 -9.30
CA ALA A 450 10.43 9.27 -10.44
C ALA A 450 10.04 7.82 -10.78
N GLU A 451 8.88 7.66 -11.38
CA GLU A 451 8.38 6.38 -11.87
C GLU A 451 8.00 6.47 -13.34
N ILE A 452 8.45 5.49 -14.12
CA ILE A 452 8.07 5.28 -15.51
C ILE A 452 7.43 3.90 -15.58
N ARG A 453 6.19 3.80 -16.02
CA ARG A 453 5.54 2.49 -16.16
C ARG A 453 4.71 2.36 -17.42
N ASP A 454 4.53 1.12 -17.85
CA ASP A 454 3.64 0.73 -18.95
C ASP A 454 3.93 1.49 -20.26
N SER A 455 5.18 1.89 -20.48
CA SER A 455 5.55 2.86 -21.52
C SER A 455 6.52 2.28 -22.55
N THR A 456 6.46 2.81 -23.76
CA THR A 456 7.40 2.49 -24.85
C THR A 456 8.24 3.72 -25.12
N ILE A 457 9.54 3.63 -24.90
CA ILE A 457 10.50 4.71 -25.10
C ILE A 457 11.40 4.34 -26.26
N THR A 458 11.45 5.17 -27.29
CA THR A 458 12.37 5.03 -28.42
C THR A 458 13.12 6.35 -28.60
N SER A 459 14.42 6.31 -28.87
CA SER A 459 15.17 7.49 -29.29
C SER A 459 16.16 7.14 -30.38
N SER A 460 16.43 8.11 -31.26
CA SER A 460 17.47 8.03 -32.29
C SER A 460 18.45 9.20 -32.28
N SER A 461 18.37 10.08 -31.27
CA SER A 461 19.20 11.29 -31.16
C SER A 461 20.19 11.20 -30.00
N GLU A 462 19.69 10.83 -28.82
CA GLU A 462 20.51 10.45 -27.65
C GLU A 462 19.91 9.18 -27.01
N ALA A 463 20.26 8.86 -25.76
CA ALA A 463 19.82 7.61 -25.15
C ALA A 463 18.29 7.47 -25.09
N GLY A 464 17.78 6.23 -25.09
CA GLY A 464 16.36 5.97 -24.80
C GLY A 464 15.95 6.60 -23.47
N ILE A 465 16.70 6.29 -22.40
CA ILE A 465 16.62 6.99 -21.12
C ILE A 465 18.00 7.55 -20.75
N PHE A 466 18.04 8.84 -20.42
CA PHE A 466 19.21 9.50 -19.85
C PHE A 466 19.03 9.76 -18.36
N LEU A 467 19.98 9.28 -17.54
CA LEU A 467 20.00 9.43 -16.08
C LEU A 467 21.16 10.38 -15.69
N GLY A 468 20.86 11.61 -15.29
CA GLY A 468 21.89 12.59 -14.96
C GLY A 468 21.80 13.08 -13.52
N THR A 469 22.66 12.67 -12.60
CA THR A 469 22.57 13.07 -11.18
C THR A 469 21.20 12.71 -10.59
N THR A 470 21.02 11.44 -10.24
CA THR A 470 19.84 10.98 -9.50
C THR A 470 20.18 11.00 -8.01
N THR A 471 19.31 11.59 -7.18
CA THR A 471 19.53 11.73 -5.72
C THR A 471 18.62 10.82 -4.89
N GLY A 472 17.44 10.47 -5.41
CA GLY A 472 16.52 9.48 -4.84
C GLY A 472 16.39 8.27 -5.77
N THR A 473 15.19 7.73 -5.92
CA THR A 473 14.94 6.49 -6.67
C THR A 473 14.22 6.74 -7.99
N VAL A 474 14.79 6.27 -9.09
CA VAL A 474 14.11 6.19 -10.40
C VAL A 474 13.68 4.75 -10.65
N THR A 475 12.39 4.54 -10.91
CA THR A 475 11.84 3.21 -11.20
C THR A 475 11.32 3.14 -12.62
N VAL A 476 11.60 2.05 -13.33
CA VAL A 476 11.06 1.75 -14.65
C VAL A 476 10.43 0.38 -14.63
N THR A 477 9.12 0.28 -14.91
CA THR A 477 8.39 -1.00 -14.84
C THR A 477 7.54 -1.25 -16.08
N ASN A 478 7.37 -2.52 -16.47
CA ASN A 478 6.46 -2.96 -17.54
C ASN A 478 6.62 -2.16 -18.85
N SER A 479 7.85 -1.78 -19.18
CA SER A 479 8.14 -0.82 -20.25
C SER A 479 9.02 -1.45 -21.33
N SER A 480 9.28 -0.71 -22.40
CA SER A 480 10.28 -1.07 -23.41
C SER A 480 11.12 0.15 -23.74
N ILE A 481 12.44 0.02 -23.68
CA ILE A 481 13.40 1.10 -23.99
C ILE A 481 14.18 0.70 -25.23
N THR A 482 14.17 1.54 -26.26
CA THR A 482 14.89 1.30 -27.52
C THR A 482 15.77 2.50 -27.88
N GLY A 483 17.07 2.27 -28.06
CA GLY A 483 18.00 3.23 -28.69
C GLY A 483 18.35 2.79 -30.11
N GLU A 484 17.98 3.59 -31.11
CA GLU A 484 18.27 3.35 -32.53
C GLU A 484 19.41 4.27 -33.00
N GLY A 485 20.61 3.73 -33.19
CA GLY A 485 21.82 4.53 -33.45
C GLY A 485 22.48 5.10 -32.18
N VAL A 486 21.89 4.82 -31.02
CA VAL A 486 22.22 5.40 -29.71
C VAL A 486 22.09 4.37 -28.59
N ALA A 487 22.60 4.69 -27.40
CA ALA A 487 22.45 3.83 -26.22
C ALA A 487 20.97 3.66 -25.84
N ALA A 488 20.59 2.50 -25.31
CA ALA A 488 19.25 2.35 -24.72
C ALA A 488 19.15 3.14 -23.41
N ILE A 489 20.20 3.04 -22.58
CA ILE A 489 20.33 3.73 -21.30
C ILE A 489 21.72 4.37 -21.24
N ALA A 490 21.76 5.65 -20.92
CA ALA A 490 23.00 6.34 -20.58
C ALA A 490 22.84 7.06 -19.25
N GLY A 491 23.87 7.06 -18.41
CA GLY A 491 23.81 7.82 -17.17
C GLY A 491 25.13 8.21 -16.56
N THR A 492 25.09 9.30 -15.81
CA THR A 492 26.19 9.89 -15.03
C THR A 492 25.70 10.24 -13.63
N ASN A 493 26.49 10.00 -12.59
CA ASN A 493 26.11 10.27 -11.19
C ASN A 493 24.79 9.57 -10.81
N ILE A 494 24.78 8.25 -10.94
CA ILE A 494 23.61 7.41 -10.74
C ILE A 494 23.56 6.96 -9.27
N ASN A 495 22.47 7.25 -8.55
CA ASN A 495 22.24 6.77 -7.20
C ASN A 495 21.37 5.50 -7.24
N ASN A 496 20.04 5.61 -7.08
CA ASN A 496 19.16 4.45 -7.02
C ASN A 496 18.27 4.35 -8.25
N VAL A 497 18.41 3.26 -9.00
CA VAL A 497 17.61 2.98 -10.19
C VAL A 497 17.17 1.52 -10.17
N ALA A 498 15.87 1.28 -10.32
CA ALA A 498 15.32 -0.07 -10.41
C ALA A 498 14.54 -0.22 -11.73
N ILE A 499 14.94 -1.17 -12.55
CA ILE A 499 14.30 -1.48 -13.83
C ILE A 499 13.76 -2.90 -13.74
N ALA A 500 12.44 -3.05 -13.87
CA ALA A 500 11.76 -4.34 -13.73
C ALA A 500 10.80 -4.61 -14.88
N ASN A 501 10.68 -5.88 -15.31
CA ASN A 501 9.78 -6.31 -16.38
C ASN A 501 9.87 -5.43 -17.64
N THR A 502 11.07 -4.99 -17.99
CA THR A 502 11.29 -4.00 -19.04
C THR A 502 12.28 -4.52 -20.08
N THR A 503 11.89 -4.54 -21.35
CA THR A 503 12.82 -4.91 -22.43
C THR A 503 13.70 -3.72 -22.79
N ILE A 504 15.01 -3.91 -22.77
CA ILE A 504 16.01 -2.87 -23.07
C ILE A 504 16.70 -3.25 -24.37
N THR A 505 16.64 -2.40 -25.39
CA THR A 505 17.21 -2.68 -26.71
C THR A 505 18.08 -1.52 -27.19
N SER A 506 19.30 -1.80 -27.63
CA SER A 506 20.12 -0.84 -28.36
C SER A 506 20.57 -1.44 -29.69
N ARG A 507 20.36 -0.71 -30.79
CA ARG A 507 20.74 -1.14 -32.14
C ARG A 507 21.67 -0.13 -32.77
N ASN A 508 22.79 -0.59 -33.34
CA ASN A 508 23.73 0.24 -34.07
C ASN A 508 24.21 1.48 -33.30
N SER A 509 24.33 1.39 -31.97
CA SER A 509 24.75 2.54 -31.15
C SER A 509 26.08 3.09 -31.65
N THR A 510 26.14 4.41 -31.86
CA THR A 510 27.39 5.11 -32.21
C THR A 510 28.37 5.22 -31.03
N THR A 511 28.00 4.70 -29.86
CA THR A 511 28.84 4.60 -28.65
C THR A 511 28.67 3.21 -28.02
N ASN A 512 28.36 3.14 -26.72
CA ASN A 512 27.99 1.91 -26.03
C ASN A 512 26.50 1.60 -26.22
N GLY A 513 26.08 0.34 -26.08
CA GLY A 513 24.65 0.00 -26.02
C GLY A 513 23.99 0.44 -24.71
N ILE A 514 24.70 0.29 -23.59
CA ILE A 514 24.40 0.87 -22.28
C ILE A 514 25.67 1.53 -21.73
N SER A 515 25.55 2.76 -21.24
CA SER A 515 26.68 3.53 -20.71
C SER A 515 26.40 4.05 -19.31
N LEU A 516 27.16 3.60 -18.32
CA LEU A 516 26.98 3.95 -16.92
C LEU A 516 28.31 4.49 -16.37
N ASP A 517 28.31 5.74 -15.93
CA ASP A 517 29.47 6.39 -15.32
C ASP A 517 29.09 6.94 -13.94
N THR A 518 29.93 6.69 -12.94
CA THR A 518 29.79 7.23 -11.59
C THR A 518 28.49 6.76 -10.94
N LEU A 519 28.41 5.47 -10.62
CA LEU A 519 27.30 4.88 -9.88
C LEU A 519 27.64 4.80 -8.40
N THR A 520 26.84 5.44 -7.55
CA THR A 520 27.06 5.54 -6.10
C THR A 520 26.04 4.80 -5.25
N GLY A 521 24.83 4.54 -5.79
CA GLY A 521 23.77 3.79 -5.12
C GLY A 521 23.56 2.40 -5.72
N THR A 522 22.31 1.98 -5.89
CA THR A 522 21.97 0.66 -6.45
C THR A 522 21.35 0.77 -7.84
N LEU A 523 21.84 0.01 -8.82
CA LEU A 523 21.17 -0.22 -10.09
C LEU A 523 20.78 -1.69 -10.22
N THR A 524 19.48 -1.97 -10.35
CA THR A 524 18.97 -3.33 -10.49
C THR A 524 18.19 -3.51 -11.79
N PHE A 525 18.47 -4.60 -12.49
CA PHE A 525 17.65 -5.10 -13.60
C PHE A 525 16.99 -6.41 -13.18
N THR A 526 15.66 -6.42 -13.08
CA THR A 526 14.88 -7.59 -12.66
C THR A 526 13.96 -8.02 -13.79
N ASN A 527 14.11 -9.25 -14.28
CA ASN A 527 13.27 -9.79 -15.36
C ASN A 527 13.15 -8.83 -16.57
N SER A 528 14.26 -8.20 -16.94
CA SER A 528 14.36 -7.09 -17.90
C SER A 528 15.40 -7.40 -18.98
N PRO A 529 15.05 -8.19 -20.01
CA PRO A 529 16.01 -8.62 -21.04
C PRO A 529 16.73 -7.45 -21.71
N ILE A 530 18.05 -7.54 -21.81
CA ILE A 530 18.93 -6.56 -22.44
C ILE A 530 19.42 -7.12 -23.77
N ILE A 531 19.09 -6.43 -24.87
CA ILE A 531 19.44 -6.83 -26.24
C ILE A 531 20.24 -5.71 -26.90
N ILE A 532 21.51 -5.96 -27.19
CA ILE A 532 22.42 -4.97 -27.76
C ILE A 532 23.04 -5.51 -29.03
N THR A 533 22.80 -4.86 -30.17
CA THR A 533 23.35 -5.27 -31.46
C THR A 533 24.19 -4.16 -32.05
N THR A 534 25.40 -4.52 -32.51
CA THR A 534 26.29 -3.66 -33.31
C THR A 534 26.65 -2.29 -32.73
N PRO A 535 26.93 -2.14 -31.41
CA PRO A 535 27.49 -0.89 -30.90
C PRO A 535 28.90 -0.66 -31.44
N THR A 536 29.27 0.58 -31.71
CA THR A 536 30.62 0.96 -32.22
C THR A 536 31.68 1.00 -31.13
N VAL A 537 31.31 0.84 -29.86
CA VAL A 537 32.22 0.70 -28.72
C VAL A 537 31.86 -0.59 -27.98
N ASN A 538 31.34 -0.52 -26.75
CA ASN A 538 31.04 -1.68 -25.93
C ASN A 538 29.55 -2.02 -25.98
N GLY A 539 29.19 -3.27 -25.68
CA GLY A 539 27.80 -3.63 -25.37
C GLY A 539 27.32 -2.87 -24.14
N ILE A 540 27.88 -3.21 -22.99
CA ILE A 540 27.64 -2.54 -21.71
C ILE A 540 28.95 -1.95 -21.21
N SER A 541 28.93 -0.69 -20.78
CA SER A 541 30.08 -0.02 -20.16
C SER A 541 29.70 0.50 -18.77
N VAL A 542 30.43 0.07 -17.75
CA VAL A 542 30.32 0.52 -16.36
C VAL A 542 31.66 1.11 -15.93
N VAL A 543 31.68 2.38 -15.54
CA VAL A 543 32.89 3.08 -15.12
C VAL A 543 32.65 3.82 -13.81
N ASN A 544 33.63 3.82 -12.90
CA ASN A 544 33.60 4.56 -11.63
C ASN A 544 32.44 4.17 -10.70
N ALA A 545 32.12 2.88 -10.58
CA ALA A 545 31.05 2.43 -9.69
C ALA A 545 31.56 2.22 -8.26
N THR A 546 31.03 2.98 -7.30
CA THR A 546 31.23 2.78 -5.86
C THR A 546 30.02 2.12 -5.19
N GLY A 547 28.86 2.19 -5.82
CA GLY A 547 27.64 1.46 -5.43
C GLY A 547 27.53 0.08 -6.10
N SER A 548 26.33 -0.50 -6.09
CA SER A 548 26.11 -1.87 -6.56
C SER A 548 25.30 -1.96 -7.85
N ILE A 549 25.69 -2.87 -8.75
CA ILE A 549 24.89 -3.27 -9.92
C ILE A 549 24.52 -4.74 -9.78
N SER A 550 23.24 -5.06 -9.98
CA SER A 550 22.77 -6.46 -10.01
C SER A 550 21.79 -6.68 -11.14
N THR A 551 21.91 -7.80 -11.83
CA THR A 551 20.94 -8.25 -12.83
C THR A 551 20.75 -9.75 -12.77
N ASP A 552 19.50 -10.18 -12.84
CA ASP A 552 19.05 -11.56 -13.08
C ASP A 552 18.53 -11.76 -14.52
N SER A 553 18.65 -10.71 -15.34
CA SER A 553 18.01 -10.62 -16.64
C SER A 553 18.94 -11.16 -17.73
N ALA A 554 18.34 -11.78 -18.76
CA ALA A 554 19.08 -12.21 -19.94
C ALA A 554 19.79 -11.02 -20.61
N ILE A 555 21.06 -11.20 -20.96
CA ILE A 555 21.88 -10.20 -21.65
C ILE A 555 22.37 -10.80 -22.96
N THR A 556 21.88 -10.29 -24.08
CA THR A 556 22.31 -10.67 -25.43
C THR A 556 23.05 -9.51 -26.09
N ILE A 557 24.34 -9.69 -26.38
CA ILE A 557 25.21 -8.70 -27.01
C ILE A 557 25.82 -9.32 -28.27
N THR A 558 25.55 -8.73 -29.44
CA THR A 558 26.01 -9.27 -30.72
C THR A 558 26.81 -8.22 -31.50
N ASN A 559 27.99 -8.60 -31.98
CA ASN A 559 28.89 -7.77 -32.79
C ASN A 559 29.28 -6.42 -32.14
N PRO A 560 29.63 -6.33 -30.84
CA PRO A 560 30.19 -5.09 -30.31
C PRO A 560 31.57 -4.84 -30.93
N ALA A 561 31.83 -3.62 -31.40
CA ALA A 561 33.09 -3.32 -32.10
C ALA A 561 34.32 -3.40 -31.19
N ALA A 562 34.17 -3.23 -29.88
CA ALA A 562 35.21 -3.42 -28.88
C ALA A 562 34.87 -4.58 -27.91
N ILE A 563 34.22 -4.28 -26.79
CA ILE A 563 34.02 -5.25 -25.70
C ILE A 563 32.53 -5.58 -25.53
N GLY A 564 32.18 -6.83 -25.20
CA GLY A 564 30.81 -7.16 -24.81
C GLY A 564 30.38 -6.42 -23.54
N ILE A 565 30.99 -6.76 -22.40
CA ILE A 565 30.77 -6.07 -21.12
C ILE A 565 32.10 -5.51 -20.61
N SER A 566 32.17 -4.19 -20.39
CA SER A 566 33.32 -3.50 -19.83
C SER A 566 33.00 -2.94 -18.44
N VAL A 567 33.82 -3.31 -17.46
CA VAL A 567 33.77 -2.82 -16.08
C VAL A 567 35.11 -2.22 -15.72
N ALA A 568 35.13 -0.95 -15.32
CA ALA A 568 36.35 -0.23 -14.97
C ALA A 568 36.20 0.60 -13.70
N ASN A 569 37.27 0.69 -12.91
CA ASN A 569 37.37 1.57 -11.73
C ASN A 569 36.23 1.35 -10.71
N THR A 570 35.89 0.08 -10.42
CA THR A 570 34.76 -0.26 -9.56
C THR A 570 35.21 -0.71 -8.17
N THR A 571 34.76 0.00 -7.14
CA THR A 571 34.98 -0.36 -5.72
C THR A 571 33.73 -0.93 -5.06
N GLY A 572 32.55 -0.72 -5.65
CA GLY A 572 31.31 -1.35 -5.22
C GLY A 572 31.13 -2.75 -5.82
N SER A 573 29.95 -3.36 -5.64
CA SER A 573 29.72 -4.74 -6.08
C SER A 573 29.02 -4.81 -7.44
N ILE A 574 29.44 -5.75 -8.29
CA ILE A 574 28.79 -6.02 -9.58
C ILE A 574 28.42 -7.48 -9.65
N SER A 575 27.14 -7.77 -9.93
CA SER A 575 26.63 -9.12 -10.16
C SER A 575 25.88 -9.17 -11.48
N PHE A 576 26.51 -9.77 -12.49
CA PHE A 576 25.90 -10.12 -13.75
C PHE A 576 25.54 -11.61 -13.72
N ALA A 577 24.31 -11.93 -13.31
CA ALA A 577 23.79 -13.29 -13.33
C ALA A 577 23.00 -13.50 -14.62
N GLY A 578 23.68 -14.04 -15.62
CA GLY A 578 23.06 -14.51 -16.85
C GLY A 578 22.26 -15.79 -16.63
N ASN A 579 21.42 -16.09 -17.61
CA ASN A 579 20.73 -17.37 -17.72
C ASN A 579 21.14 -18.02 -19.07
N ASN A 580 20.55 -19.17 -19.42
CA ASN A 580 20.91 -19.86 -20.66
C ASN A 580 20.65 -19.05 -21.96
N GLU A 581 19.93 -17.93 -21.89
CA GLU A 581 19.69 -16.99 -23.00
C GLU A 581 20.71 -15.83 -23.03
N SER A 582 21.58 -15.71 -22.02
CA SER A 582 22.64 -14.70 -21.99
C SER A 582 23.79 -15.08 -22.91
N GLU A 583 24.07 -14.21 -23.87
CA GLU A 583 25.00 -14.46 -24.96
C GLU A 583 25.82 -13.20 -25.31
N ILE A 584 27.13 -13.37 -25.51
CA ILE A 584 28.02 -12.34 -26.04
C ILE A 584 28.74 -12.95 -27.26
N THR A 585 28.45 -12.46 -28.46
CA THR A 585 29.04 -13.00 -29.69
C THR A 585 29.76 -11.96 -30.53
N ASN A 586 30.85 -12.40 -31.18
CA ASN A 586 31.60 -11.63 -32.15
C ASN A 586 32.10 -10.28 -31.60
N ALA A 587 32.59 -10.27 -30.36
CA ALA A 587 33.19 -9.07 -29.79
C ALA A 587 34.50 -8.73 -30.51
N GLY A 588 34.73 -7.45 -30.87
CA GLY A 588 35.94 -7.05 -31.59
C GLY A 588 37.24 -7.21 -30.81
N SER A 589 37.15 -7.24 -29.48
CA SER A 589 38.23 -7.49 -28.51
C SER A 589 37.72 -8.51 -27.48
N PHE A 590 37.57 -8.15 -26.21
CA PHE A 590 37.15 -9.08 -25.16
C PHE A 590 35.63 -9.34 -25.15
N GLY A 591 35.22 -10.56 -24.80
CA GLY A 591 33.82 -10.81 -24.45
C GLY A 591 33.42 -10.01 -23.20
N VAL A 592 34.22 -10.13 -22.14
CA VAL A 592 34.13 -9.34 -20.90
C VAL A 592 35.49 -8.81 -20.51
N SER A 593 35.57 -7.54 -20.11
CA SER A 593 36.77 -6.89 -19.60
C SER A 593 36.51 -6.25 -18.24
N LEU A 594 37.32 -6.59 -17.25
CA LEU A 594 37.25 -6.11 -15.87
C LEU A 594 38.59 -5.45 -15.53
N SER A 595 38.61 -4.17 -15.15
CA SER A 595 39.86 -3.44 -14.91
C SER A 595 39.81 -2.55 -13.68
N ASN A 596 40.89 -2.52 -12.90
CA ASN A 596 41.07 -1.63 -11.74
C ASN A 596 39.86 -1.63 -10.80
N SER A 597 39.32 -2.83 -10.52
CA SER A 597 38.05 -3.00 -9.83
C SER A 597 38.21 -3.90 -8.61
N PRO A 598 38.60 -3.34 -7.45
CA PRO A 598 38.78 -4.10 -6.21
C PRO A 598 37.45 -4.44 -5.49
N GLY A 599 36.32 -3.90 -5.96
CA GLY A 599 35.01 -4.31 -5.49
C GLY A 599 34.64 -5.72 -5.97
N ALA A 600 33.75 -6.40 -5.25
CA ALA A 600 33.38 -7.78 -5.58
C ALA A 600 32.65 -7.88 -6.92
N ILE A 601 33.11 -8.75 -7.82
CA ILE A 601 32.51 -8.98 -9.13
C ILE A 601 32.10 -10.45 -9.26
N ALA A 602 30.85 -10.68 -9.63
CA ALA A 602 30.31 -11.99 -9.98
C ALA A 602 29.76 -11.98 -11.42
N LEU A 603 30.23 -12.91 -12.24
CA LEU A 603 29.76 -13.14 -13.61
C LEU A 603 29.38 -14.61 -13.74
N SER A 604 28.13 -14.89 -14.11
CA SER A 604 27.67 -16.27 -14.24
C SER A 604 26.71 -16.51 -15.38
N GLY A 605 26.74 -17.73 -15.93
CA GLY A 605 25.75 -18.20 -16.90
C GLY A 605 25.82 -17.60 -18.30
N PHE A 606 26.96 -17.03 -18.73
CA PHE A 606 27.10 -16.45 -20.07
C PHE A 606 27.61 -17.45 -21.10
N GLN A 607 27.03 -17.42 -22.31
CA GLN A 607 27.64 -17.98 -23.51
C GLN A 607 28.46 -16.89 -24.22
N ILE A 608 29.78 -17.03 -24.29
CA ILE A 608 30.69 -16.06 -24.90
C ILE A 608 31.36 -16.74 -26.09
N SER A 609 31.12 -16.25 -27.31
CA SER A 609 31.73 -16.83 -28.52
C SER A 609 32.43 -15.81 -29.41
N ASP A 610 33.46 -16.28 -30.10
CA ASP A 610 34.12 -15.56 -31.20
C ASP A 610 34.66 -14.18 -30.78
N SER A 611 35.23 -14.10 -29.57
CA SER A 611 35.87 -12.87 -29.07
C SER A 611 37.16 -12.59 -29.84
N GLY A 612 37.39 -11.32 -30.18
CA GLY A 612 38.56 -10.85 -30.91
C GLY A 612 39.88 -10.92 -30.14
N ASP A 613 39.81 -11.09 -28.82
CA ASP A 613 40.90 -11.37 -27.88
C ASP A 613 40.43 -12.45 -26.88
N SER A 614 40.71 -12.31 -25.58
CA SER A 614 40.24 -13.26 -24.55
C SER A 614 38.70 -13.24 -24.36
N GLY A 615 38.12 -14.37 -23.94
CA GLY A 615 36.69 -14.44 -23.62
C GLY A 615 36.33 -13.57 -22.41
N ILE A 616 37.03 -13.77 -21.30
CA ILE A 616 36.95 -12.93 -20.09
C ILE A 616 38.37 -12.47 -19.74
N SER A 617 38.58 -11.17 -19.60
CA SER A 617 39.86 -10.57 -19.20
C SER A 617 39.72 -9.72 -17.95
N GLY A 618 40.66 -9.86 -17.01
CA GLY A 618 40.67 -9.19 -15.72
C GLY A 618 42.05 -8.65 -15.34
N GLU A 619 42.13 -7.40 -14.90
CA GLU A 619 43.36 -6.78 -14.40
C GLU A 619 43.10 -5.93 -13.15
N ASN A 620 43.97 -6.03 -12.14
CA ASN A 620 43.93 -5.24 -10.90
C ASN A 620 42.56 -5.38 -10.19
N LEU A 621 42.17 -6.62 -9.89
CA LEU A 621 40.88 -6.98 -9.32
C LEU A 621 41.00 -7.44 -7.87
N SER A 622 39.87 -7.50 -7.17
CA SER A 622 39.76 -8.25 -5.92
C SER A 622 38.38 -8.88 -5.78
N ASN A 623 38.32 -10.07 -5.19
CA ASN A 623 37.05 -10.80 -4.96
C ASN A 623 36.25 -11.06 -6.24
N LEU A 624 36.66 -12.06 -7.02
CA LEU A 624 36.08 -12.39 -8.32
C LEU A 624 35.41 -13.77 -8.28
N THR A 625 34.19 -13.87 -8.82
CA THR A 625 33.51 -15.14 -9.07
C THR A 625 33.13 -15.25 -10.54
N LEU A 626 33.63 -16.26 -11.23
CA LEU A 626 33.28 -16.64 -12.59
C LEU A 626 32.66 -18.03 -12.54
N SER A 627 31.34 -18.15 -12.75
CA SER A 627 30.65 -19.43 -12.59
C SER A 627 29.73 -19.82 -13.74
N GLY A 628 29.83 -21.05 -14.24
CA GLY A 628 28.87 -21.55 -15.23
C GLY A 628 28.90 -20.85 -16.59
N ASN A 629 30.02 -20.22 -16.96
CA ASN A 629 30.17 -19.55 -18.26
C ASN A 629 30.67 -20.55 -19.32
N ALA A 630 30.14 -20.47 -20.53
CA ALA A 630 30.61 -21.22 -21.70
C ALA A 630 31.36 -20.26 -22.64
N ILE A 631 32.65 -20.49 -22.88
CA ILE A 631 33.51 -19.64 -23.70
C ILE A 631 34.04 -20.48 -24.86
N THR A 632 33.79 -20.04 -26.09
CA THR A 632 34.18 -20.77 -27.30
C THR A 632 34.84 -19.85 -28.33
N ASN A 633 35.87 -20.32 -29.04
CA ASN A 633 36.55 -19.57 -30.10
C ASN A 633 37.08 -18.19 -29.66
N ALA A 634 37.54 -18.05 -28.41
CA ALA A 634 38.25 -16.84 -28.01
C ALA A 634 39.57 -16.74 -28.78
N ARG A 635 39.90 -15.57 -29.35
CA ARG A 635 41.12 -15.37 -30.14
C ARG A 635 42.40 -15.25 -29.32
N ASN A 636 42.31 -15.33 -28.01
CA ASN A 636 43.46 -15.49 -27.14
C ASN A 636 43.10 -16.45 -26.00
N GLU A 637 43.08 -16.02 -24.75
CA GLU A 637 42.73 -16.90 -23.63
C GLU A 637 41.20 -17.07 -23.47
N GLY A 638 40.76 -18.16 -22.87
CA GLY A 638 39.35 -18.27 -22.44
C GLY A 638 39.07 -17.29 -21.30
N ILE A 639 39.83 -17.44 -20.21
CA ILE A 639 39.83 -16.55 -19.04
C ILE A 639 41.27 -16.10 -18.78
N ALA A 640 41.53 -14.79 -18.74
CA ALA A 640 42.82 -14.22 -18.40
C ALA A 640 42.69 -13.28 -17.19
N LEU A 641 43.38 -13.57 -16.09
CA LEU A 641 43.40 -12.72 -14.90
C LEU A 641 44.83 -12.30 -14.55
N SER A 642 45.04 -11.02 -14.31
CA SER A 642 46.33 -10.46 -13.91
C SER A 642 46.19 -9.57 -12.68
N ASN A 643 47.20 -9.62 -11.79
CA ASN A 643 47.28 -8.79 -10.58
C ASN A 643 45.98 -8.80 -9.75
N THR A 644 45.41 -9.99 -9.54
CA THR A 644 44.12 -10.17 -8.84
C THR A 644 44.36 -10.70 -7.43
N ALA A 645 43.64 -10.17 -6.43
CA ALA A 645 43.83 -10.56 -5.03
C ALA A 645 42.50 -10.96 -4.34
N GLY A 646 42.59 -11.43 -3.09
CA GLY A 646 41.43 -11.78 -2.28
C GLY A 646 40.87 -13.17 -2.62
N THR A 647 39.55 -13.30 -2.72
CA THR A 647 38.91 -14.57 -3.07
C THR A 647 38.61 -14.65 -4.57
N VAL A 648 39.20 -15.60 -5.27
CA VAL A 648 38.94 -15.86 -6.70
C VAL A 648 38.33 -17.24 -6.85
N ALA A 649 37.12 -17.30 -7.40
CA ALA A 649 36.43 -18.56 -7.71
C ALA A 649 36.16 -18.64 -9.21
N ILE A 650 36.70 -19.66 -9.86
CA ILE A 650 36.44 -20.01 -11.27
C ILE A 650 35.81 -21.41 -11.23
N ASP A 651 34.48 -21.46 -11.27
CA ASP A 651 33.73 -22.70 -11.02
C ASP A 651 32.83 -23.09 -12.19
N ASN A 652 32.85 -24.36 -12.58
CA ASN A 652 31.89 -24.94 -13.52
C ASN A 652 31.82 -24.22 -14.89
N ASN A 653 32.92 -23.61 -15.33
CA ASN A 653 33.01 -22.97 -16.65
C ASN A 653 33.40 -24.02 -17.72
N THR A 654 32.93 -23.82 -18.95
CA THR A 654 33.31 -24.61 -20.12
C THR A 654 34.08 -23.71 -21.09
N ILE A 655 35.32 -24.03 -21.40
CA ILE A 655 36.19 -23.25 -22.27
C ILE A 655 36.66 -24.16 -23.41
N THR A 656 36.32 -23.81 -24.65
CA THR A 656 36.66 -24.62 -25.82
C THR A 656 37.30 -23.79 -26.94
N ASP A 657 38.25 -24.41 -27.65
CA ASP A 657 38.78 -23.91 -28.92
C ASP A 657 39.38 -22.49 -28.85
N THR A 658 40.19 -22.21 -27.83
CA THR A 658 40.95 -20.95 -27.75
C THR A 658 42.01 -20.88 -28.85
N ILE A 659 42.19 -19.70 -29.44
CA ILE A 659 43.09 -19.49 -30.58
C ILE A 659 44.32 -18.73 -30.09
N GLY A 660 45.52 -19.31 -30.18
CA GLY A 660 46.75 -18.60 -29.83
C GLY A 660 47.07 -17.48 -30.82
N VAL A 661 47.34 -16.26 -30.33
CA VAL A 661 47.83 -15.14 -31.14
C VAL A 661 49.35 -15.04 -31.11
N ASN A 662 49.92 -14.56 -32.23
CA ASN A 662 51.34 -14.18 -32.32
C ASN A 662 51.60 -12.87 -31.56
N ALA A 663 51.57 -12.93 -30.23
CA ALA A 663 52.03 -11.86 -29.37
C ALA A 663 53.55 -11.96 -29.19
N ALA A 664 54.28 -10.88 -29.42
CA ALA A 664 55.74 -10.84 -29.38
C ALA A 664 56.30 -11.18 -27.98
N LEU A 665 56.56 -12.47 -27.72
CA LEU A 665 57.27 -13.06 -26.56
C LEU A 665 56.43 -13.36 -25.30
N LEU A 666 55.10 -13.35 -25.35
CA LEU A 666 54.25 -13.76 -24.23
C LEU A 666 53.49 -15.06 -24.55
N PRO A 667 53.30 -15.98 -23.58
CA PRO A 667 52.36 -17.09 -23.71
C PRO A 667 50.97 -16.59 -24.09
N SER A 668 50.30 -17.30 -25.01
CA SER A 668 48.96 -16.97 -25.49
C SER A 668 48.12 -18.22 -25.69
N GLY A 669 46.80 -18.04 -25.83
CA GLY A 669 45.89 -19.12 -26.19
C GLY A 669 45.55 -20.12 -25.09
N GLN A 670 45.83 -19.80 -23.81
CA GLN A 670 45.48 -20.66 -22.68
C GLN A 670 43.96 -20.75 -22.47
N GLY A 671 43.47 -21.84 -21.87
CA GLY A 671 42.09 -21.91 -21.43
C GLY A 671 41.83 -20.93 -20.28
N ILE A 672 42.52 -21.14 -19.16
CA ILE A 672 42.53 -20.26 -17.98
C ILE A 672 43.97 -19.82 -17.73
N SER A 673 44.24 -18.53 -17.73
CA SER A 673 45.56 -17.93 -17.50
C SER A 673 45.52 -17.00 -16.30
N LEU A 674 46.33 -17.30 -15.28
CA LEU A 674 46.43 -16.53 -14.04
C LEU A 674 47.84 -15.98 -13.87
N GLN A 675 47.97 -14.66 -13.73
CA GLN A 675 49.26 -13.99 -13.52
C GLN A 675 49.23 -13.12 -12.26
N ASN A 676 50.14 -13.36 -11.32
CA ASN A 676 50.22 -12.65 -10.03
C ASN A 676 48.85 -12.62 -9.32
N VAL A 677 48.20 -13.78 -9.23
CA VAL A 677 46.92 -13.96 -8.52
C VAL A 677 47.19 -14.46 -7.11
N THR A 678 46.72 -13.73 -6.10
CA THR A 678 47.06 -13.95 -4.68
C THR A 678 45.81 -14.08 -3.81
N GLY A 679 45.95 -14.62 -2.59
CA GLY A 679 44.83 -14.94 -1.71
C GLY A 679 44.28 -16.35 -1.98
N THR A 680 42.99 -16.56 -1.73
CA THR A 680 42.34 -17.88 -1.91
C THR A 680 41.80 -18.00 -3.34
N VAL A 681 42.33 -18.95 -4.09
CA VAL A 681 41.99 -19.19 -5.51
C VAL A 681 41.46 -20.60 -5.67
N ALA A 682 40.21 -20.73 -6.11
CA ALA A 682 39.57 -22.00 -6.41
C ALA A 682 39.24 -22.10 -7.90
N ILE A 683 39.78 -23.11 -8.57
CA ILE A 683 39.46 -23.48 -9.96
C ILE A 683 38.80 -24.85 -9.90
N THR A 684 37.47 -24.89 -9.94
CA THR A 684 36.70 -26.11 -9.65
C THR A 684 35.75 -26.49 -10.76
N ASN A 685 35.63 -27.78 -11.05
CA ASN A 685 34.62 -28.33 -11.97
C ASN A 685 34.62 -27.74 -13.39
N ASN A 686 35.69 -27.11 -13.84
CA ASN A 686 35.75 -26.51 -15.17
C ASN A 686 36.08 -27.58 -16.22
N THR A 687 35.57 -27.40 -17.43
CA THR A 687 36.00 -28.14 -18.62
C THR A 687 36.82 -27.21 -19.50
N VAL A 688 38.07 -27.56 -19.78
CA VAL A 688 38.95 -26.81 -20.68
C VAL A 688 39.45 -27.75 -21.76
N SER A 689 39.15 -27.44 -23.03
CA SER A 689 39.56 -28.31 -24.13
C SER A 689 39.87 -27.60 -25.43
N GLY A 690 40.75 -28.19 -26.24
CA GLY A 690 41.02 -27.71 -27.59
C GLY A 690 41.72 -26.36 -27.63
N THR A 691 42.45 -25.99 -26.57
CA THR A 691 43.27 -24.78 -26.60
C THR A 691 44.33 -24.88 -27.70
N THR A 692 44.74 -23.74 -28.25
CA THR A 692 45.84 -23.68 -29.21
C THR A 692 46.91 -22.71 -28.72
N GLY A 693 48.17 -23.07 -28.92
CA GLY A 693 49.31 -22.19 -28.63
C GLY A 693 49.91 -21.61 -29.89
N PHE A 694 50.62 -20.49 -29.75
CA PHE A 694 51.49 -19.97 -30.80
C PHE A 694 52.96 -20.28 -30.49
N ILE A 695 53.65 -20.94 -31.41
CA ILE A 695 55.11 -21.10 -31.39
C ILE A 695 55.68 -20.37 -32.62
N PRO A 696 56.32 -19.19 -32.47
CA PRO A 696 57.02 -18.54 -33.57
C PRO A 696 58.14 -19.46 -34.07
N GLY A 697 58.13 -19.77 -35.38
CA GLY A 697 59.04 -20.74 -35.98
C GLY A 697 60.52 -20.47 -35.67
N GLY A 698 61.16 -21.37 -34.92
CA GLY A 698 62.62 -21.57 -34.92
C GLY A 698 63.44 -20.88 -33.82
N LEU A 699 62.84 -20.17 -32.86
CA LEU A 699 63.58 -19.60 -31.72
C LEU A 699 63.22 -20.34 -30.43
N LEU A 700 63.96 -21.42 -30.13
CA LEU A 700 64.00 -21.99 -28.77
C LEU A 700 64.96 -21.15 -27.90
N PRO A 701 64.65 -20.90 -26.61
CA PRO A 701 63.45 -21.29 -25.87
C PRO A 701 62.49 -20.11 -25.68
N LEU A 702 61.33 -20.16 -26.33
CA LEU A 702 60.20 -19.29 -26.00
C LEU A 702 59.33 -19.96 -24.92
N PRO A 703 58.66 -19.19 -24.05
CA PRO A 703 57.81 -19.76 -23.02
C PRO A 703 56.64 -20.53 -23.65
N PRO A 704 56.23 -21.66 -23.04
CA PRO A 704 55.21 -22.52 -23.60
C PRO A 704 53.85 -21.80 -23.65
N SER A 705 53.02 -22.12 -24.65
CA SER A 705 51.72 -21.49 -24.90
C SER A 705 50.63 -22.53 -25.12
N GLY A 706 49.35 -22.16 -24.95
CA GLY A 706 48.23 -23.07 -25.19
C GLY A 706 47.96 -24.09 -24.07
N GLN A 707 48.32 -23.79 -22.82
CA GLN A 707 47.96 -24.64 -21.67
C GLN A 707 46.45 -24.67 -21.43
N GLY A 708 45.96 -25.74 -20.79
CA GLY A 708 44.59 -25.77 -20.28
C GLY A 708 44.39 -24.74 -19.17
N ILE A 709 45.07 -24.94 -18.04
CA ILE A 709 45.07 -24.03 -16.88
C ILE A 709 46.51 -23.63 -16.59
N SER A 710 46.81 -22.34 -16.53
CA SER A 710 48.12 -21.82 -16.18
C SER A 710 48.08 -20.84 -15.01
N LEU A 711 49.10 -20.91 -14.15
CA LEU A 711 49.36 -19.92 -13.11
C LEU A 711 50.83 -19.51 -13.11
N LEU A 712 51.10 -18.21 -13.08
CA LEU A 712 52.42 -17.63 -12.88
C LEU A 712 52.39 -16.54 -11.81
N ASN A 713 52.98 -16.82 -10.64
CA ASN A 713 53.17 -15.81 -9.59
C ASN A 713 54.65 -15.51 -9.37
N THR A 714 54.97 -14.22 -9.29
CA THR A 714 56.35 -13.73 -9.04
C THR A 714 56.56 -13.20 -7.62
N ALA A 715 55.46 -12.93 -6.91
CA ALA A 715 55.42 -12.50 -5.51
C ALA A 715 54.02 -12.75 -4.92
N GLY A 716 53.91 -12.65 -3.60
CA GLY A 716 52.66 -12.81 -2.86
C GLY A 716 52.31 -14.26 -2.55
N ASP A 717 51.32 -14.44 -1.67
CA ASP A 717 50.89 -15.74 -1.17
C ASP A 717 49.63 -16.19 -1.94
N VAL A 718 49.59 -17.45 -2.35
CA VAL A 718 48.43 -18.05 -3.03
C VAL A 718 48.02 -19.38 -2.37
N GLU A 719 46.76 -19.46 -1.97
CA GLU A 719 46.10 -20.71 -1.57
C GLU A 719 45.29 -21.20 -2.76
N LEU A 720 45.89 -22.05 -3.60
CA LEU A 720 45.33 -22.51 -4.86
C LEU A 720 44.73 -23.91 -4.73
N THR A 721 43.45 -24.06 -5.06
CA THR A 721 42.80 -25.36 -5.25
C THR A 721 42.36 -25.53 -6.70
N ILE A 722 42.88 -26.57 -7.37
CA ILE A 722 42.44 -27.03 -8.69
C ILE A 722 41.77 -28.39 -8.51
N SER A 723 40.45 -28.44 -8.52
CA SER A 723 39.71 -29.67 -8.18
C SER A 723 38.55 -30.00 -9.12
N GLY A 724 38.40 -31.28 -9.49
CA GLY A 724 37.25 -31.74 -10.28
C GLY A 724 37.22 -31.23 -11.72
N ASN A 725 38.32 -30.65 -12.23
CA ASN A 725 38.37 -30.11 -13.59
C ASN A 725 38.63 -31.21 -14.61
N ARG A 726 38.20 -30.96 -15.85
CA ARG A 726 38.46 -31.77 -17.04
C ARG A 726 39.32 -30.95 -18.01
N ALA A 727 40.59 -31.32 -18.17
CA ALA A 727 41.53 -30.63 -19.05
C ALA A 727 41.97 -31.55 -20.19
N GLU A 728 41.48 -31.29 -21.40
CA GLU A 728 41.55 -32.25 -22.50
C GLU A 728 42.02 -31.70 -23.84
N ASN A 729 42.88 -32.45 -24.53
CA ASN A 729 43.28 -32.14 -25.90
C ASN A 729 43.78 -30.70 -26.07
N ASN A 730 44.41 -30.16 -25.03
CA ASN A 730 45.03 -28.84 -25.06
C ASN A 730 46.37 -28.91 -25.80
N PHE A 731 46.80 -27.79 -26.37
CA PHE A 731 47.98 -27.76 -27.23
C PHE A 731 49.29 -28.04 -26.48
N GLU A 732 49.38 -27.67 -25.21
CA GLU A 732 50.55 -27.95 -24.36
C GLU A 732 50.12 -28.62 -23.05
N ASP A 733 50.61 -28.19 -21.89
CA ASP A 733 50.34 -28.83 -20.60
C ASP A 733 48.88 -28.62 -20.20
N ALA A 734 48.28 -29.61 -19.54
CA ALA A 734 46.90 -29.48 -19.09
C ALA A 734 46.78 -28.49 -17.92
N ILE A 735 47.67 -28.63 -16.93
CA ILE A 735 47.81 -27.73 -15.78
C ILE A 735 49.28 -27.35 -15.66
N ALA A 736 49.60 -26.05 -15.71
CA ALA A 736 50.96 -25.53 -15.55
C ALA A 736 51.01 -24.49 -14.43
N ILE A 737 51.80 -24.73 -13.39
CA ILE A 737 51.97 -23.81 -12.27
C ILE A 737 53.43 -23.40 -12.16
N ALA A 738 53.68 -22.11 -12.13
CA ALA A 738 55.00 -21.53 -11.94
C ALA A 738 54.99 -20.52 -10.79
N LEU A 739 55.81 -20.77 -9.77
CA LEU A 739 56.10 -19.81 -8.70
C LEU A 739 57.56 -19.38 -8.78
N THR A 740 57.82 -18.09 -8.85
CA THR A 740 59.17 -17.53 -8.91
C THR A 740 59.30 -16.30 -8.00
N GLY A 741 60.48 -15.68 -7.99
CA GLY A 741 60.77 -14.50 -7.17
C GLY A 741 60.63 -14.80 -5.68
N THR A 742 59.60 -14.22 -5.05
CA THR A 742 59.29 -14.40 -3.62
C THR A 742 57.87 -14.91 -3.40
N ALA A 743 57.27 -15.55 -4.40
CA ALA A 743 55.92 -16.11 -4.29
C ALA A 743 55.88 -17.27 -3.28
N GLN A 744 54.81 -17.36 -2.50
CA GLN A 744 54.54 -18.51 -1.63
C GLN A 744 53.23 -19.18 -2.04
N GLY A 745 53.14 -20.50 -1.92
CA GLY A 745 51.96 -21.25 -2.34
C GLY A 745 51.55 -22.39 -1.42
N GLU A 746 50.27 -22.46 -1.09
CA GLU A 746 49.60 -23.71 -0.67
C GLU A 746 48.80 -24.21 -1.88
N LEU A 747 49.25 -25.30 -2.49
CA LEU A 747 48.75 -25.78 -3.78
C LEU A 747 48.08 -27.15 -3.64
N THR A 748 46.83 -27.27 -4.04
CA THR A 748 46.09 -28.53 -4.06
C THR A 748 45.56 -28.82 -5.46
N ILE A 749 45.95 -29.95 -6.05
CA ILE A 749 45.49 -30.41 -7.36
C ILE A 749 44.88 -31.80 -7.17
N THR A 750 43.55 -31.90 -7.19
CA THR A 750 42.87 -33.14 -6.82
C THR A 750 41.64 -33.49 -7.66
N ASN A 751 41.37 -34.78 -7.83
CA ASN A 751 40.16 -35.26 -8.52
C ASN A 751 39.99 -34.71 -9.96
N ASN A 752 41.06 -34.34 -10.65
CA ASN A 752 40.97 -33.85 -12.03
C ASN A 752 41.06 -35.00 -13.04
N ILE A 753 40.40 -34.82 -14.19
CA ILE A 753 40.50 -35.69 -15.36
C ILE A 753 41.32 -34.97 -16.42
N ILE A 754 42.48 -35.51 -16.76
CA ILE A 754 43.47 -34.89 -17.64
C ILE A 754 43.77 -35.86 -18.78
N THR A 755 43.46 -35.50 -20.02
CA THR A 755 43.67 -36.42 -21.13
C THR A 755 44.04 -35.80 -22.48
N GLY A 756 44.93 -36.45 -23.22
CA GLY A 756 45.19 -36.11 -24.62
C GLY A 756 45.93 -34.79 -24.86
N ASN A 757 46.52 -34.19 -23.82
CA ASN A 757 47.19 -32.89 -23.94
C ASN A 757 48.55 -33.00 -24.65
N GLY A 758 48.92 -31.99 -25.43
CA GLY A 758 50.12 -31.97 -26.27
C GLY A 758 50.10 -32.91 -27.48
N THR A 759 48.95 -33.51 -27.84
CA THR A 759 48.86 -34.50 -28.92
C THR A 759 48.65 -33.89 -30.32
N THR A 760 48.50 -32.57 -30.41
CA THR A 760 48.22 -31.85 -31.66
C THR A 760 49.40 -31.93 -32.65
N PRO A 761 49.20 -32.34 -33.92
CA PRO A 761 50.28 -32.44 -34.92
C PRO A 761 50.89 -31.08 -35.29
N GLY A 762 52.22 -30.99 -35.42
CA GLY A 762 52.91 -29.75 -35.85
C GLY A 762 53.91 -29.14 -34.84
N THR A 763 54.34 -29.96 -33.88
CA THR A 763 55.36 -29.76 -32.81
C THR A 763 54.95 -28.92 -31.59
N PRO A 764 54.09 -29.44 -30.72
CA PRO A 764 54.27 -29.27 -29.28
C PRO A 764 55.54 -30.02 -28.84
N ILE A 765 56.41 -29.34 -28.08
CA ILE A 765 57.64 -29.91 -27.49
C ILE A 765 57.42 -30.46 -26.07
N ARG A 766 56.22 -30.24 -25.52
CA ARG A 766 55.74 -30.56 -24.18
C ARG A 766 54.24 -30.85 -24.24
N GLY A 767 53.72 -31.51 -23.24
CA GLY A 767 52.34 -31.98 -23.18
C GLY A 767 52.14 -32.75 -21.90
N ASP A 768 52.55 -32.15 -20.80
CA ASP A 768 52.50 -32.76 -19.49
C ASP A 768 51.04 -32.75 -18.99
N GLY A 769 50.68 -33.75 -18.20
CA GLY A 769 49.39 -33.71 -17.51
C GLY A 769 49.36 -32.55 -16.49
N ILE A 770 50.34 -32.55 -15.59
CA ILE A 770 50.54 -31.50 -14.58
C ILE A 770 52.01 -31.10 -14.58
N PHE A 771 52.30 -29.84 -14.87
CA PHE A 771 53.61 -29.22 -14.76
C PHE A 771 53.68 -28.26 -13.57
N VAL A 772 54.68 -28.43 -12.69
CA VAL A 772 54.94 -27.50 -11.58
C VAL A 772 56.40 -27.07 -11.59
N SER A 773 56.63 -25.76 -11.53
CA SER A 773 57.95 -25.17 -11.49
C SER A 773 58.12 -24.15 -10.37
N LEU A 774 59.20 -24.29 -9.61
CA LEU A 774 59.62 -23.30 -8.61
C LEU A 774 61.03 -22.78 -8.91
N ASP A 775 61.23 -21.47 -8.75
CA ASP A 775 62.51 -20.80 -8.99
C ASP A 775 62.76 -19.65 -8.00
N ASN A 776 64.01 -19.17 -7.88
CA ASN A 776 64.46 -18.14 -6.96
C ASN A 776 64.14 -18.46 -5.47
N ALA A 777 63.49 -17.54 -4.75
CA ALA A 777 63.14 -17.69 -3.34
C ALA A 777 61.68 -18.15 -3.15
N ALA A 778 61.08 -18.78 -4.16
CA ALA A 778 59.72 -19.29 -4.07
C ALA A 778 59.64 -20.50 -3.11
N GLU A 779 58.57 -20.56 -2.33
CA GLU A 779 58.28 -21.68 -1.41
C GLU A 779 56.86 -22.18 -1.62
N ALA A 780 56.64 -23.50 -1.64
CA ALA A 780 55.29 -24.04 -1.68
C ALA A 780 55.13 -25.38 -0.98
N ASP A 781 53.92 -25.61 -0.46
CA ASP A 781 53.42 -26.90 -0.03
C ASP A 781 52.39 -27.39 -1.07
N LEU A 782 52.65 -28.56 -1.69
CA LEU A 782 51.91 -29.07 -2.84
C LEU A 782 51.27 -30.43 -2.54
N THR A 783 49.98 -30.57 -2.80
CA THR A 783 49.26 -31.84 -2.80
C THR A 783 48.75 -32.16 -4.20
N ILE A 784 49.17 -33.29 -4.77
CA ILE A 784 48.61 -33.84 -6.02
C ILE A 784 47.99 -35.20 -5.70
N SER A 785 46.66 -35.29 -5.68
CA SER A 785 46.00 -36.55 -5.34
C SER A 785 44.76 -36.89 -6.15
N ASP A 786 44.48 -38.19 -6.29
CA ASP A 786 43.20 -38.67 -6.84
C ASP A 786 42.93 -38.20 -8.29
N ASN A 787 43.96 -37.81 -9.04
CA ASN A 787 43.82 -37.39 -10.44
C ASN A 787 43.88 -38.59 -11.40
N GLN A 788 43.13 -38.50 -12.50
CA GLN A 788 43.21 -39.42 -13.64
C GLN A 788 43.93 -38.71 -14.79
N ILE A 789 45.14 -39.16 -15.12
CA ILE A 789 46.03 -38.53 -16.10
C ILE A 789 46.34 -39.54 -17.20
N THR A 790 45.76 -39.35 -18.39
CA THR A 790 45.82 -40.37 -19.44
C THR A 790 46.21 -39.85 -20.82
N ASN A 791 47.04 -40.60 -21.55
CA ASN A 791 47.30 -40.36 -22.98
C ASN A 791 47.82 -38.95 -23.32
N ASN A 792 48.57 -38.30 -22.44
CA ASN A 792 49.22 -37.03 -22.77
C ASN A 792 50.52 -37.31 -23.54
N ASN A 793 51.01 -36.29 -24.25
CA ASN A 793 52.13 -36.46 -25.16
C ASN A 793 53.47 -36.60 -24.43
N ASP A 794 53.63 -35.97 -23.27
CA ASP A 794 54.89 -35.97 -22.49
C ASP A 794 54.68 -36.62 -21.11
N ASP A 795 55.13 -36.02 -20.00
CA ASP A 795 55.09 -36.62 -18.67
C ASP A 795 53.67 -36.56 -18.06
N GLY A 796 53.31 -37.50 -17.19
CA GLY A 796 52.03 -37.42 -16.48
C GLY A 796 52.03 -36.28 -15.46
N ILE A 797 53.02 -36.29 -14.57
CA ILE A 797 53.33 -35.19 -13.65
C ILE A 797 54.80 -34.84 -13.81
N ASP A 798 55.10 -33.57 -14.10
CA ASP A 798 56.45 -33.05 -14.20
C ASP A 798 56.68 -31.94 -13.17
N ILE A 799 57.69 -32.13 -12.33
CA ILE A 799 58.11 -31.15 -11.33
C ILE A 799 59.55 -30.74 -11.63
N ARG A 800 59.73 -29.47 -12.01
CA ARG A 800 61.05 -28.90 -12.30
C ARG A 800 61.41 -27.77 -11.34
N MET A 801 62.46 -27.97 -10.56
CA MET A 801 63.05 -26.91 -9.72
C MET A 801 64.38 -26.49 -10.34
N ALA A 802 64.33 -25.57 -11.29
CA ALA A 802 65.48 -25.07 -12.02
C ALA A 802 65.20 -23.64 -12.52
N PRO A 803 66.23 -22.83 -12.80
CA PRO A 803 66.03 -21.55 -13.47
C PRO A 803 65.35 -21.79 -14.83
N VAL A 804 64.10 -21.33 -14.96
CA VAL A 804 63.41 -21.32 -16.24
C VAL A 804 64.24 -20.41 -17.16
N VAL A 805 64.64 -20.94 -18.31
CA VAL A 805 65.66 -20.30 -19.18
C VAL A 805 65.34 -18.81 -19.42
N PRO A 806 66.33 -17.89 -19.33
CA PRO A 806 66.11 -16.43 -19.43
C PRO A 806 65.38 -16.03 -20.72
N PRO A 807 64.52 -14.98 -20.70
CA PRO A 807 65.03 -13.64 -20.36
C PRO A 807 64.32 -12.88 -19.21
N PHE A 808 63.37 -13.45 -18.47
CA PHE A 808 62.45 -12.61 -17.69
C PHE A 808 62.81 -12.32 -16.23
N PHE A 809 63.72 -13.07 -15.58
CA PHE A 809 63.97 -12.86 -14.15
C PHE A 809 65.46 -12.88 -13.78
N PRO A 810 65.93 -11.91 -12.97
CA PRO A 810 67.27 -11.95 -12.41
C PRO A 810 67.37 -13.12 -11.43
N VAL A 811 68.30 -14.03 -11.69
CA VAL A 811 68.68 -15.10 -10.75
C VAL A 811 69.16 -14.48 -9.45
N SER A 812 68.35 -14.60 -8.40
CA SER A 812 68.76 -14.30 -7.03
C SER A 812 69.28 -15.58 -6.41
N GLY A 813 70.46 -15.57 -5.78
CA GLY A 813 71.12 -16.75 -5.20
C GLY A 813 70.43 -17.32 -3.94
N ARG A 814 69.10 -17.34 -3.90
CA ARG A 814 68.26 -17.94 -2.86
C ARG A 814 67.75 -19.29 -3.34
N THR A 815 67.46 -20.18 -2.39
CA THR A 815 67.06 -21.57 -2.64
C THR A 815 65.54 -21.68 -2.72
N PRO A 816 64.98 -22.19 -3.83
CA PRO A 816 63.55 -22.50 -3.87
C PRO A 816 63.29 -23.77 -3.03
N VAL A 817 62.14 -23.78 -2.33
CA VAL A 817 61.76 -24.88 -1.43
C VAL A 817 60.38 -25.41 -1.84
N LEU A 818 60.30 -26.70 -2.15
CA LEU A 818 59.03 -27.38 -2.39
C LEU A 818 58.87 -28.50 -1.37
N ARG A 819 57.69 -28.59 -0.75
CA ARG A 819 57.25 -29.79 -0.02
C ARG A 819 56.07 -30.37 -0.78
N ALA A 820 56.10 -31.66 -1.12
CA ALA A 820 54.98 -32.26 -1.84
C ALA A 820 54.49 -33.60 -1.29
N THR A 821 53.20 -33.86 -1.48
CA THR A 821 52.59 -35.18 -1.38
C THR A 821 51.94 -35.50 -2.73
N ILE A 822 52.39 -36.57 -3.39
CA ILE A 822 51.81 -37.05 -4.65
C ILE A 822 51.23 -38.44 -4.40
N SER A 823 49.90 -38.57 -4.36
CA SER A 823 49.29 -39.84 -3.97
C SER A 823 47.99 -40.22 -4.64
N ASN A 824 47.76 -41.52 -4.81
CA ASN A 824 46.51 -42.06 -5.36
C ASN A 824 46.16 -41.55 -6.77
N ASN A 825 47.16 -41.16 -7.56
CA ASN A 825 46.94 -40.76 -8.95
C ASN A 825 47.00 -41.98 -9.87
N THR A 826 46.16 -41.98 -10.91
CA THR A 826 46.20 -42.95 -12.01
C THR A 826 46.82 -42.29 -13.23
N ILE A 827 48.03 -42.70 -13.60
CA ILE A 827 48.82 -42.12 -14.69
C ILE A 827 49.09 -43.20 -15.74
N GLU A 828 48.43 -43.08 -16.89
CA GLU A 828 48.43 -44.11 -17.92
C GLU A 828 48.66 -43.58 -19.34
N GLY A 829 49.48 -44.27 -20.14
CA GLY A 829 49.51 -44.02 -21.59
C GLY A 829 50.27 -42.77 -22.04
N GLN A 830 51.15 -42.22 -21.19
CA GLN A 830 52.02 -41.09 -21.58
C GLN A 830 52.92 -41.49 -22.76
N THR A 831 52.85 -40.76 -23.88
CA THR A 831 53.41 -41.21 -25.17
C THR A 831 54.94 -41.07 -25.23
N ASN A 832 55.47 -39.90 -24.84
CA ASN A 832 56.90 -39.59 -24.90
C ASN A 832 57.52 -39.25 -23.54
N GLY A 833 56.75 -39.31 -22.45
CA GLY A 833 57.22 -39.04 -21.09
C GLY A 833 57.07 -40.19 -20.10
N SER A 834 57.57 -39.94 -18.90
CA SER A 834 57.44 -40.76 -17.70
C SER A 834 56.04 -40.61 -17.08
N GLY A 835 55.68 -41.49 -16.15
CA GLY A 835 54.48 -41.25 -15.34
C GLY A 835 54.67 -40.03 -14.43
N ILE A 836 55.78 -39.99 -13.69
CA ILE A 836 56.20 -38.87 -12.86
C ILE A 836 57.66 -38.54 -13.18
N ASN A 837 57.97 -37.28 -13.47
CA ASN A 837 59.30 -36.79 -13.73
C ASN A 837 59.67 -35.68 -12.75
N LEU A 838 60.78 -35.84 -12.05
CA LEU A 838 61.28 -34.87 -11.07
C LEU A 838 62.69 -34.43 -11.48
N ILE A 839 62.86 -33.15 -11.78
CA ILE A 839 64.16 -32.56 -12.13
C ILE A 839 64.48 -31.43 -11.15
N ILE A 840 65.45 -31.67 -10.26
CA ILE A 840 65.84 -30.72 -9.22
C ILE A 840 67.28 -30.29 -9.48
N ASP A 841 67.48 -29.00 -9.69
CA ASP A 841 68.76 -28.40 -10.08
C ASP A 841 69.13 -27.21 -9.17
N ASP A 842 70.26 -26.58 -9.50
CA ASP A 842 70.87 -25.47 -8.79
C ASP A 842 71.04 -25.72 -7.28
N ASN A 843 70.47 -24.87 -6.42
CA ASN A 843 70.53 -24.96 -4.96
C ASN A 843 69.18 -25.33 -4.36
N ALA A 844 68.23 -25.85 -5.17
CA ALA A 844 66.86 -26.14 -4.77
C ALA A 844 66.74 -27.21 -3.69
N ARG A 845 65.69 -27.12 -2.87
CA ARG A 845 65.30 -28.15 -1.90
C ARG A 845 63.91 -28.68 -2.22
N PHE A 846 63.81 -30.00 -2.40
CA PHE A 846 62.54 -30.69 -2.58
C PHE A 846 62.41 -31.82 -1.56
N ASP A 847 61.41 -31.75 -0.69
CA ASP A 847 61.02 -32.85 0.19
C ASP A 847 59.67 -33.41 -0.29
N THR A 848 59.60 -34.68 -0.66
CA THR A 848 58.40 -35.23 -1.31
C THR A 848 58.08 -36.66 -0.89
N SER A 849 56.79 -36.94 -0.72
CA SER A 849 56.24 -38.29 -0.52
C SER A 849 55.39 -38.69 -1.73
N ILE A 850 55.84 -39.70 -2.45
CA ILE A 850 55.18 -40.28 -3.63
C ILE A 850 54.66 -41.65 -3.24
N ARG A 851 53.33 -41.78 -3.12
CA ARG A 851 52.71 -43.00 -2.59
C ARG A 851 51.43 -43.42 -3.27
N LEU A 852 51.22 -44.73 -3.39
CA LEU A 852 49.95 -45.31 -3.87
C LEU A 852 49.54 -44.84 -5.28
N ASN A 853 50.49 -44.46 -6.14
CA ASN A 853 50.19 -44.08 -7.53
C ASN A 853 50.25 -45.29 -8.47
N SER A 854 49.44 -45.28 -9.52
CA SER A 854 49.49 -46.27 -10.62
C SER A 854 50.11 -45.64 -11.86
N LEU A 855 51.30 -46.11 -12.26
CA LEU A 855 52.13 -45.58 -13.35
C LEU A 855 52.29 -46.63 -14.46
N THR A 856 51.23 -46.85 -15.23
CA THR A 856 51.09 -48.00 -16.15
C THR A 856 51.09 -47.57 -17.61
N ASN A 857 51.60 -48.40 -18.53
CA ASN A 857 51.51 -48.16 -19.98
C ASN A 857 52.09 -46.81 -20.46
N ASN A 858 52.93 -46.15 -19.66
CA ASN A 858 53.68 -44.96 -20.06
C ASN A 858 54.84 -45.38 -21.00
N SER A 859 55.54 -44.41 -21.60
CA SER A 859 56.57 -44.64 -22.62
C SER A 859 57.46 -45.85 -22.34
N ALA A 860 57.54 -46.77 -23.32
CA ALA A 860 58.27 -48.03 -23.15
C ALA A 860 59.78 -47.84 -22.94
N THR A 861 60.31 -46.65 -23.24
CA THR A 861 61.73 -46.30 -23.11
C THR A 861 62.05 -45.45 -21.89
N LEU A 862 61.04 -45.00 -21.15
CA LEU A 862 61.20 -44.16 -19.96
C LEU A 862 60.64 -44.84 -18.71
N PRO A 863 61.20 -44.58 -17.52
CA PRO A 863 60.71 -45.16 -16.29
C PRO A 863 59.33 -44.61 -15.94
N GLY A 864 58.57 -45.33 -15.11
CA GLY A 864 57.30 -44.83 -14.61
C GLY A 864 57.51 -43.64 -13.69
N LEU A 865 58.62 -43.64 -12.94
CA LEU A 865 59.11 -42.48 -12.21
C LEU A 865 60.57 -42.22 -12.55
N ASN A 866 60.89 -41.00 -12.95
CA ASN A 866 62.26 -40.50 -13.09
C ASN A 866 62.51 -39.41 -12.04
N ALA A 867 63.56 -39.54 -11.24
CA ALA A 867 63.98 -38.50 -10.30
C ALA A 867 65.47 -38.19 -10.46
N VAL A 868 65.79 -36.93 -10.70
CA VAL A 868 67.16 -36.48 -10.99
C VAL A 868 67.54 -35.29 -10.11
N THR A 869 68.71 -35.38 -9.46
CA THR A 869 69.36 -34.23 -8.79
C THR A 869 70.63 -33.81 -9.52
N ARG A 870 70.81 -32.49 -9.65
CA ARG A 870 71.95 -31.85 -10.29
C ARG A 870 72.52 -30.74 -9.40
N SER A 871 73.66 -30.17 -9.80
CA SER A 871 74.31 -29.05 -9.13
C SER A 871 74.47 -29.25 -7.60
N THR A 872 73.85 -28.42 -6.78
CA THR A 872 73.86 -28.49 -5.30
C THR A 872 72.47 -28.78 -4.72
N ALA A 873 71.55 -29.28 -5.56
CA ALA A 873 70.18 -29.57 -5.20
C ALA A 873 70.06 -30.61 -4.09
N ASN A 874 68.99 -30.54 -3.31
CA ASN A 874 68.69 -31.48 -2.25
C ASN A 874 67.30 -32.08 -2.46
N LEU A 875 67.23 -33.38 -2.77
CA LEU A 875 65.99 -34.13 -2.86
C LEU A 875 65.89 -35.11 -1.68
N CYS A 876 64.81 -35.05 -0.93
CA CYS A 876 64.39 -36.10 0.00
C CYS A 876 63.12 -36.75 -0.58
N LEU A 877 63.17 -38.03 -0.91
CA LEU A 877 62.09 -38.76 -1.57
C LEU A 877 61.61 -39.92 -0.70
N GLY A 878 60.35 -39.88 -0.27
CA GLY A 878 59.58 -41.04 0.18
C GLY A 878 58.90 -41.71 -1.01
N LEU A 879 59.16 -43.01 -1.23
CA LEU A 879 58.64 -43.74 -2.40
C LEU A 879 57.95 -45.05 -1.97
N ASN A 880 56.64 -45.02 -1.75
CA ASN A 880 55.91 -46.09 -1.04
C ASN A 880 54.67 -46.62 -1.77
N GLY A 881 54.54 -47.94 -1.95
CA GLY A 881 53.30 -48.56 -2.43
C GLY A 881 52.84 -48.14 -3.84
N ASN A 882 53.75 -47.73 -4.72
CA ASN A 882 53.43 -47.36 -6.10
C ASN A 882 53.50 -48.58 -7.04
N ILE A 883 52.67 -48.56 -8.09
CA ILE A 883 52.66 -49.54 -9.16
C ILE A 883 53.30 -48.91 -10.40
N SER A 884 54.29 -49.58 -11.01
CA SER A 884 54.89 -49.11 -12.27
C SER A 884 55.23 -50.28 -13.19
N THR A 885 54.91 -50.17 -14.48
CA THR A 885 55.25 -51.17 -15.50
C THR A 885 56.67 -51.02 -16.07
N THR A 886 57.27 -49.84 -15.96
CA THR A 886 58.62 -49.53 -16.47
C THR A 886 59.64 -49.21 -15.36
N GLY A 887 59.22 -49.33 -14.09
CA GLY A 887 60.09 -49.19 -12.92
C GLY A 887 60.33 -47.74 -12.50
N PHE A 888 61.28 -47.57 -11.58
CA PHE A 888 61.63 -46.29 -10.97
C PHE A 888 63.12 -46.03 -11.19
N GLN A 889 63.49 -44.85 -11.69
CA GLN A 889 64.88 -44.46 -11.93
C GLN A 889 65.24 -43.26 -11.05
N LEU A 890 66.23 -43.44 -10.19
CA LEU A 890 66.75 -42.41 -9.30
C LEU A 890 68.20 -42.11 -9.69
N THR A 891 68.48 -40.87 -10.09
CA THR A 891 69.79 -40.45 -10.59
C THR A 891 70.32 -39.24 -9.82
N GLN A 892 71.34 -39.44 -9.00
CA GLN A 892 72.11 -38.36 -8.40
C GLN A 892 73.32 -38.05 -9.30
N THR A 893 73.22 -36.97 -10.08
CA THR A 893 74.36 -36.47 -10.87
C THR A 893 75.27 -35.60 -10.01
N ALA A 894 74.67 -34.74 -9.19
CA ALA A 894 75.31 -33.94 -8.15
C ALA A 894 74.27 -33.59 -7.06
N GLY A 895 74.64 -32.81 -6.04
CA GLY A 895 73.76 -32.48 -4.91
C GLY A 895 73.56 -33.66 -3.95
N THR A 896 72.42 -33.72 -3.26
CA THR A 896 72.03 -34.85 -2.40
C THR A 896 70.71 -35.45 -2.83
N LEU A 897 70.64 -36.79 -2.85
CA LEU A 897 69.41 -37.55 -3.03
C LEU A 897 69.29 -38.52 -1.85
N ARG A 898 68.31 -38.27 -0.98
CA ARG A 898 67.97 -39.11 0.17
C ARG A 898 66.70 -39.90 -0.14
N LEU A 899 66.75 -41.21 0.05
CA LEU A 899 65.62 -42.10 -0.17
C LEU A 899 65.13 -42.61 1.18
N GLU A 900 63.86 -42.39 1.49
CA GLU A 900 63.26 -42.89 2.72
C GLU A 900 62.88 -44.38 2.58
N ASP A 901 63.27 -45.18 3.58
CA ASP A 901 63.00 -46.62 3.64
C ASP A 901 61.50 -46.90 3.94
N THR A 902 60.87 -47.78 3.16
CA THR A 902 59.40 -47.86 3.09
C THR A 902 58.80 -49.10 3.75
N GLN A 903 57.64 -48.90 4.40
CA GLN A 903 56.86 -49.95 5.09
C GLN A 903 55.97 -50.77 4.13
N GLN A 904 55.68 -50.29 2.90
CA GLN A 904 55.01 -51.06 1.85
C GLN A 904 55.82 -51.08 0.53
N PRO A 905 55.95 -52.24 -0.13
CA PRO A 905 56.80 -52.37 -1.31
C PRO A 905 56.17 -51.79 -2.58
N ASN A 906 56.98 -51.19 -3.44
CA ASN A 906 56.60 -50.84 -4.82
C ASN A 906 56.66 -52.09 -5.72
N ASN A 907 55.79 -52.20 -6.74
CA ASN A 907 55.72 -53.39 -7.62
C ASN A 907 56.75 -53.39 -8.79
N GLY A 908 57.59 -52.35 -8.91
CA GLY A 908 58.56 -52.20 -10.00
C GLY A 908 60.01 -52.10 -9.51
N THR A 909 60.97 -52.31 -10.41
CA THR A 909 62.41 -52.22 -10.10
C THR A 909 62.82 -50.78 -9.82
N VAL A 910 63.49 -50.54 -8.69
CA VAL A 910 64.15 -49.26 -8.39
C VAL A 910 65.60 -49.33 -8.85
N THR A 911 65.95 -48.53 -9.86
CA THR A 911 67.31 -48.40 -10.39
C THR A 911 67.94 -47.12 -9.84
N GLN A 912 69.11 -47.24 -9.22
CA GLN A 912 69.82 -46.13 -8.59
C GLN A 912 71.15 -45.86 -9.32
N THR A 913 71.40 -44.59 -9.66
CA THR A 913 72.65 -44.12 -10.26
C THR A 913 73.21 -42.98 -9.41
N GLY A 914 74.47 -43.09 -8.97
CA GLY A 914 75.09 -42.13 -8.04
C GLY A 914 75.10 -42.61 -6.58
N THR A 915 75.33 -41.69 -5.65
CA THR A 915 75.36 -41.92 -4.19
C THR A 915 74.01 -41.52 -3.56
N ILE A 916 73.11 -42.49 -3.44
CA ILE A 916 71.80 -42.29 -2.80
C ILE A 916 71.88 -42.74 -1.34
N THR A 917 71.46 -41.86 -0.42
CA THR A 917 71.52 -42.14 1.02
C THR A 917 70.15 -42.57 1.53
N ASN A 918 70.05 -43.78 2.09
CA ASN A 918 68.82 -44.22 2.74
C ASN A 918 68.64 -43.50 4.09
N VAL A 919 67.42 -43.02 4.36
CA VAL A 919 67.06 -42.34 5.62
C VAL A 919 65.87 -43.03 6.30
N PRO A 920 65.71 -42.89 7.63
CA PRO A 920 64.58 -43.49 8.36
C PRO A 920 63.22 -42.96 7.87
N ALA A 921 62.18 -43.78 7.99
CA ALA A 921 60.80 -43.36 7.75
C ALA A 921 60.42 -42.10 8.56
N GLY A 922 59.71 -41.16 7.93
CA GLY A 922 59.33 -39.85 8.49
C GLY A 922 60.37 -38.73 8.28
N THR A 923 61.40 -38.95 7.46
CA THR A 923 62.43 -37.95 7.14
C THR A 923 62.06 -37.07 5.94
N CYS A 924 61.41 -37.61 4.92
CA CYS A 924 61.29 -36.98 3.59
C CYS A 924 59.93 -36.34 3.29
N ASN A 925 59.24 -35.80 4.31
CA ASN A 925 57.89 -35.22 4.26
C ASN A 925 56.78 -36.24 4.56
N GLU A 926 56.55 -36.51 5.85
CA GLU A 926 55.21 -36.85 6.35
C GLU A 926 54.69 -35.57 7.02
N PRO A 927 53.41 -35.19 6.83
CA PRO A 927 52.82 -34.08 7.57
C PRO A 927 53.00 -34.20 9.08
#